data_AF-A0A937BMB4-F1
#
_entry.id   AF-A0A937BMB4-F1
#
_cell.length_a   1.000
_cell.length_b   1.000
_cell.length_c   1.000
_cell.angle_alpha   90.00
_cell.angle_beta   90.00
_cell.angle_gamma   90.00
#
_symmetry.space_group_name_H-M   'P 1'
#
loop_
_entity.id
_entity.type
_entity.pdbx_description
1 polymer ?
#
loop_
_entity_poly.entity_id
_entity_poly.type
_entity_poly.pdbx_seq_one_letter_code
_entity_poly.pdbx_strand_id
1 'polypeptide(L)'
;MPRKFFLFASLAYVLSAKAQTPGGYSTNLRAWYKADANAYSGTGPLVSCANNSLVRQWNDQTGNAFHLSQATSADRPTWLDGSASAYFNYNPSVKFTNDYLQRAAPGILVSGASYNRMNLYAVYYDYDAADFDWLLITSGSNGFTRLSLSMNWGGAAVFDCDVASTSNRVSPNTSAQLPAARTNIVAVKSDNTGIYGGGETNLIQAFCNGAAGPATTTHTPIVHGNFPTQVGDNRLVATDAMNYPFTGELAEMFLYTGTVSQAIHQRIESYLALKYSARLFSHDYFNTAGTTIYANSGTYTNGVIGVMRDDNQGFNQKQSRQPDDSTRVFIGALATTNVGNGSSFSTDLQSVVVGHDGGRMRSGFSTAAEIPGGQGIFSRIGREWKVTNTAFTGTFSMGFKLNTTPITASDLRLLVDDDGNFTNATMYGTASGLTFTYVGGVVTIGGIATSMIPANSTRYITIASVANSSPLPVELLAFTARPSGTSMVELDWTTASESNNDHFELQRSANGIDFFSIGTVDGAGTTQATTTYDFMDRAPVLGTNYYRMKQVDLDATFTYSNVEAVVMDRVPGLSLYPNPTQDVVYISGLEPELANELMIFNASGQQVPFPRESISAGRIDVSTLPRGLYIVRLLEQVASLVKE
;
A
#
# COMPACT_ATOMS: atom_id res chain seq x y z
N MET A 1 -23.94 -44.57 60.66
CA MET A 1 -23.15 -43.48 60.06
C MET A 1 -23.14 -43.66 58.55
N PRO A 2 -23.73 -42.75 57.76
CA PRO A 2 -23.80 -42.87 56.31
C PRO A 2 -22.55 -42.28 55.65
N ARG A 3 -21.99 -42.95 54.64
CA ARG A 3 -21.01 -42.37 53.72
C ARG A 3 -21.77 -41.65 52.60
N LYS A 4 -21.67 -40.33 52.58
CA LYS A 4 -22.17 -39.47 51.50
C LYS A 4 -21.36 -39.74 50.23
N PHE A 5 -22.03 -40.20 49.17
CA PHE A 5 -21.51 -40.08 47.81
C PHE A 5 -21.69 -38.63 47.37
N PHE A 6 -20.58 -37.93 47.13
CA PHE A 6 -20.60 -36.65 46.41
C PHE A 6 -20.73 -36.96 44.92
N LEU A 7 -21.88 -36.67 44.34
CA LEU A 7 -22.07 -36.62 42.90
C LEU A 7 -21.50 -35.28 42.42
N PHE A 8 -20.34 -35.28 41.77
CA PHE A 8 -19.88 -34.13 41.00
C PHE A 8 -20.73 -34.07 39.73
N ALA A 9 -21.74 -33.21 39.71
CA ALA A 9 -22.40 -32.80 38.48
C ALA A 9 -21.44 -31.85 37.73
N SER A 10 -20.66 -32.40 36.80
CA SER A 10 -19.95 -31.59 35.81
C SER A 10 -21.00 -30.95 34.90
N LEU A 11 -21.27 -29.66 35.14
CA LEU A 11 -22.10 -28.82 34.28
C LEU A 11 -21.37 -28.67 32.94
N ALA A 12 -21.69 -29.51 31.97
CA ALA A 12 -21.25 -29.32 30.59
C ALA A 12 -21.94 -28.06 30.06
N TYR A 13 -21.22 -26.94 30.03
CA TYR A 13 -21.59 -25.81 29.18
C TYR A 13 -21.50 -26.31 27.73
N VAL A 14 -22.63 -26.76 27.19
CA VAL A 14 -22.77 -26.91 25.75
C VAL A 14 -22.86 -25.49 25.20
N LEU A 15 -21.70 -24.90 24.87
CA LEU A 15 -21.66 -23.79 23.94
C LEU A 15 -22.28 -24.32 22.65
N SER A 16 -23.50 -23.89 22.35
CA SER A 16 -24.07 -24.04 21.02
C SER A 16 -23.14 -23.26 20.07
N ALA A 17 -22.24 -23.97 19.40
CA ALA A 17 -21.41 -23.38 18.36
C ALA A 17 -22.36 -22.97 17.23
N LYS A 18 -22.49 -21.66 16.99
CA LYS A 18 -23.24 -21.15 15.84
C LYS A 18 -22.64 -21.75 14.56
N ALA A 19 -23.49 -22.19 13.63
CA ALA A 19 -23.04 -22.64 12.32
C ALA A 19 -22.35 -21.47 11.59
N GLN A 20 -21.07 -21.64 11.29
CA GLN A 20 -20.24 -20.63 10.64
C GLN A 20 -20.47 -20.66 9.13
N THR A 21 -20.53 -19.50 8.50
CA THR A 21 -20.59 -19.38 7.02
C THR A 21 -19.95 -18.08 6.54
N PRO A 22 -19.34 -18.04 5.33
CA PRO A 22 -18.73 -16.83 4.81
C PRO A 22 -19.73 -15.66 4.77
N GLY A 23 -19.40 -14.54 5.41
CA GLY A 23 -20.30 -13.37 5.49
C GLY A 23 -21.60 -13.62 6.26
N GLY A 24 -21.72 -14.72 7.02
CA GLY A 24 -22.92 -15.10 7.74
C GLY A 24 -24.07 -15.59 6.84
N TYR A 25 -23.76 -16.05 5.63
CA TYR A 25 -24.75 -16.50 4.65
C TYR A 25 -24.60 -17.99 4.30
N SER A 26 -25.59 -18.80 4.66
CA SER A 26 -25.56 -20.27 4.46
C SER A 26 -26.31 -20.77 3.23
N THR A 27 -27.24 -19.98 2.72
CA THR A 27 -28.14 -20.42 1.66
C THR A 27 -27.36 -20.70 0.38
N ASN A 28 -27.55 -21.90 -0.18
CA ASN A 28 -26.86 -22.39 -1.37
C ASN A 28 -25.32 -22.47 -1.27
N LEU A 29 -24.75 -22.40 -0.06
CA LEU A 29 -23.32 -22.66 0.16
C LEU A 29 -23.04 -24.13 -0.12
N ARG A 30 -22.19 -24.39 -1.12
CA ARG A 30 -21.99 -25.72 -1.70
C ARG A 30 -20.75 -26.43 -1.18
N ALA A 31 -19.62 -25.73 -1.14
CA ALA A 31 -18.36 -26.22 -0.62
C ALA A 31 -17.58 -25.07 -0.01
N TRP A 32 -16.86 -25.32 1.09
CA TRP A 32 -16.04 -24.30 1.75
C TRP A 32 -14.80 -24.94 2.36
N TYR A 33 -13.63 -24.47 1.95
CA TYR A 33 -12.32 -24.90 2.43
C TYR A 33 -11.59 -23.69 3.00
N LYS A 34 -11.09 -23.81 4.22
CA LYS A 34 -10.36 -22.75 4.92
C LYS A 34 -9.13 -23.36 5.60
N ALA A 35 -7.95 -22.79 5.40
CA ALA A 35 -6.69 -23.40 5.84
C ALA A 35 -6.57 -23.40 7.37
N ASP A 36 -7.29 -22.51 8.04
CA ASP A 36 -7.40 -22.40 9.49
C ASP A 36 -8.41 -23.38 10.12
N ALA A 37 -9.00 -24.32 9.35
CA ALA A 37 -9.82 -25.39 9.89
C ALA A 37 -9.69 -26.72 9.15
N ASN A 38 -9.54 -27.81 9.91
CA ASN A 38 -9.73 -29.19 9.44
C ASN A 38 -8.85 -29.58 8.21
N ALA A 39 -7.60 -29.13 8.17
CA ALA A 39 -6.56 -29.68 7.31
C ALA A 39 -5.78 -30.76 8.07
N TYR A 40 -5.58 -31.92 7.44
CA TYR A 40 -5.04 -33.13 8.06
C TYR A 40 -3.87 -33.71 7.28
N SER A 41 -2.92 -34.27 8.01
CA SER A 41 -1.66 -34.86 7.53
C SER A 41 -1.60 -36.38 7.74
N GLY A 42 -0.48 -37.00 7.36
CA GLY A 42 -0.12 -38.38 7.72
C GLY A 42 -0.63 -39.47 6.77
N THR A 43 -0.40 -40.74 7.13
CA THR A 43 -0.83 -41.95 6.40
C THR A 43 -1.81 -42.82 7.20
N GLY A 44 -2.02 -42.51 8.49
CA GLY A 44 -2.90 -43.21 9.43
C GLY A 44 -4.21 -42.45 9.74
N PRO A 45 -4.68 -42.43 11.01
CA PRO A 45 -5.80 -41.58 11.43
C PRO A 45 -5.57 -40.11 11.07
N LEU A 46 -6.65 -39.35 10.87
CA LEU A 46 -6.55 -37.93 10.56
C LEU A 46 -5.94 -37.16 11.75
N VAL A 47 -4.77 -36.55 11.53
CA VAL A 47 -4.06 -35.71 12.50
C VAL A 47 -3.97 -34.30 11.92
N SER A 48 -4.36 -33.28 12.68
CA SER A 48 -4.31 -31.89 12.23
C SER A 48 -2.90 -31.52 11.75
N CYS A 49 -2.80 -30.75 10.66
CA CYS A 49 -1.51 -30.30 10.15
C CYS A 49 -0.77 -29.45 11.19
N ALA A 50 0.53 -29.68 11.32
CA ALA A 50 1.48 -28.74 11.93
C ALA A 50 2.17 -27.92 10.83
N ASN A 51 2.86 -26.84 11.19
CA ASN A 51 3.58 -26.02 10.22
C ASN A 51 4.52 -26.87 9.35
N ASN A 52 4.51 -26.64 8.03
CA ASN A 52 5.25 -27.38 7.00
C ASN A 52 4.85 -28.87 6.83
N SER A 53 3.68 -29.28 7.33
CA SER A 53 3.18 -30.65 7.11
C SER A 53 2.54 -30.80 5.73
N LEU A 54 2.74 -31.96 5.08
CA LEU A 54 2.05 -32.31 3.86
C LEU A 54 0.55 -32.58 4.11
N VAL A 55 -0.32 -31.90 3.37
CA VAL A 55 -1.78 -32.03 3.48
C VAL A 55 -2.24 -33.29 2.75
N ARG A 56 -2.76 -34.26 3.51
CA ARG A 56 -3.43 -35.44 2.94
C ARG A 56 -4.90 -35.17 2.67
N GLN A 57 -5.56 -34.41 3.53
CA GLN A 57 -7.00 -34.16 3.42
C GLN A 57 -7.32 -32.76 3.93
N TRP A 58 -8.17 -32.05 3.18
CA TRP A 58 -8.70 -30.75 3.56
C TRP A 58 -10.22 -30.81 3.56
N ASN A 59 -10.81 -30.69 4.74
CA ASN A 59 -12.24 -30.92 4.89
C ASN A 59 -13.05 -29.70 4.43
N ASP A 60 -14.10 -29.98 3.66
CA ASP A 60 -15.26 -29.11 3.51
C ASP A 60 -15.92 -28.74 4.86
N GLN A 61 -16.29 -27.47 5.01
CA GLN A 61 -16.91 -26.89 6.21
C GLN A 61 -18.43 -26.75 6.13
N THR A 62 -19.06 -27.06 4.98
CA THR A 62 -20.50 -26.84 4.76
C THR A 62 -21.41 -27.94 5.33
N GLY A 63 -20.83 -29.05 5.77
CA GLY A 63 -21.55 -30.24 6.20
C GLY A 63 -21.88 -31.21 5.05
N ASN A 64 -21.58 -30.86 3.81
CA ASN A 64 -21.79 -31.73 2.64
C ASN A 64 -20.73 -32.84 2.51
N ALA A 65 -19.70 -32.81 3.34
CA ALA A 65 -18.59 -33.78 3.35
C ALA A 65 -17.85 -33.86 2.00
N PHE A 66 -17.73 -32.72 1.32
CA PHE A 66 -16.98 -32.60 0.07
C PHE A 66 -15.47 -32.47 0.30
N HIS A 67 -14.89 -33.30 1.16
CA HIS A 67 -13.46 -33.19 1.48
C HIS A 67 -12.57 -33.41 0.24
N LEU A 68 -11.50 -32.62 0.15
CA LEU A 68 -10.42 -32.80 -0.81
C LEU A 68 -9.34 -33.67 -0.18
N SER A 69 -8.68 -34.52 -0.95
CA SER A 69 -7.68 -35.45 -0.46
C SER A 69 -6.61 -35.79 -1.50
N GLN A 70 -5.46 -36.24 -1.04
CA GLN A 70 -4.37 -36.71 -1.89
C GLN A 70 -3.66 -37.90 -1.24
N ALA A 71 -3.77 -39.07 -1.87
CA ALA A 71 -3.20 -40.30 -1.35
C ALA A 71 -1.67 -40.35 -1.55
N THR A 72 -1.17 -39.86 -2.67
CA THR A 72 0.26 -39.91 -3.03
C THR A 72 1.03 -38.80 -2.31
N SER A 73 1.99 -39.15 -1.46
CA SER A 73 2.72 -38.15 -0.65
C SER A 73 3.49 -37.13 -1.49
N ALA A 74 4.03 -37.54 -2.64
CA ALA A 74 4.78 -36.66 -3.54
C ALA A 74 3.91 -35.58 -4.21
N ASP A 75 2.58 -35.76 -4.20
CA ASP A 75 1.62 -34.87 -4.85
C ASP A 75 0.83 -34.03 -3.84
N ARG A 76 1.23 -34.04 -2.56
CA ARG A 76 0.53 -33.32 -1.49
C ARG A 76 1.07 -31.90 -1.36
N PRO A 77 0.20 -30.88 -1.25
CA PRO A 77 0.62 -29.54 -0.91
C PRO A 77 1.13 -29.46 0.53
N THR A 78 1.78 -28.36 0.85
CA THR A 78 2.32 -28.08 2.20
C THR A 78 1.39 -27.13 2.95
N TRP A 79 1.05 -27.45 4.20
CA TRP A 79 0.30 -26.54 5.07
C TRP A 79 1.25 -25.61 5.83
N LEU A 80 0.94 -24.33 5.84
CA LEU A 80 1.68 -23.29 6.56
C LEU A 80 0.79 -22.73 7.67
N ASP A 81 1.34 -22.53 8.87
CA ASP A 81 0.56 -22.08 10.04
C ASP A 81 0.30 -20.57 10.10
N GLY A 82 0.82 -19.83 9.12
CA GLY A 82 0.74 -18.37 9.04
C GLY A 82 1.91 -17.63 9.72
N SER A 83 2.79 -18.32 10.45
CA SER A 83 3.92 -17.67 11.15
C SER A 83 4.97 -17.10 10.22
N ALA A 84 5.25 -17.81 9.12
CA ALA A 84 6.18 -17.40 8.08
C ALA A 84 5.49 -16.65 6.93
N SER A 85 4.15 -16.65 6.86
CA SER A 85 3.43 -16.06 5.73
C SER A 85 3.35 -14.55 5.87
N ALA A 86 4.02 -13.82 4.96
CA ALA A 86 3.88 -12.37 4.82
C ALA A 86 2.49 -11.96 4.26
N TYR A 87 1.74 -12.91 3.69
CA TYR A 87 0.60 -12.62 2.83
C TYR A 87 -0.75 -12.75 3.56
N PHE A 88 -0.90 -13.72 4.46
CA PHE A 88 -2.22 -14.07 5.02
C PHE A 88 -2.44 -13.59 6.46
N ASN A 89 -1.78 -12.51 6.86
CA ASN A 89 -2.12 -11.79 8.10
C ASN A 89 -2.16 -12.68 9.36
N TYR A 90 -1.07 -13.44 9.58
CA TYR A 90 -0.93 -14.42 10.67
C TYR A 90 -1.89 -15.63 10.61
N ASN A 91 -2.64 -15.80 9.53
CA ASN A 91 -3.51 -16.95 9.32
C ASN A 91 -2.83 -18.01 8.42
N PRO A 92 -3.19 -19.30 8.61
CA PRO A 92 -2.71 -20.41 7.79
C PRO A 92 -3.01 -20.30 6.30
N SER A 93 -2.25 -21.05 5.51
CA SER A 93 -2.44 -21.24 4.06
C SER A 93 -2.03 -22.66 3.64
N VAL A 94 -2.46 -23.08 2.45
CA VAL A 94 -1.99 -24.29 1.78
C VAL A 94 -1.15 -23.88 0.58
N LYS A 95 0.13 -24.23 0.60
CA LYS A 95 1.11 -23.94 -0.45
C LYS A 95 1.16 -25.07 -1.48
N PHE A 96 0.98 -24.70 -2.75
CA PHE A 96 1.05 -25.57 -3.91
C PHE A 96 2.31 -25.27 -4.74
N THR A 97 2.98 -26.33 -5.19
CA THR A 97 4.22 -26.30 -5.97
C THR A 97 4.23 -27.45 -6.99
N ASN A 98 3.26 -27.45 -7.92
CA ASN A 98 3.01 -28.58 -8.84
C ASN A 98 2.44 -29.84 -8.16
N ASP A 99 1.55 -29.61 -7.20
CA ASP A 99 0.87 -30.63 -6.39
C ASP A 99 -0.63 -30.29 -6.31
N TYR A 100 -1.45 -31.22 -5.80
CA TYR A 100 -2.89 -31.02 -5.81
C TYR A 100 -3.64 -31.79 -4.74
N LEU A 101 -4.80 -31.26 -4.38
CA LEU A 101 -5.82 -31.97 -3.61
C LEU A 101 -7.03 -32.26 -4.50
N GLN A 102 -7.64 -33.43 -4.31
CA GLN A 102 -8.78 -33.83 -5.12
C GLN A 102 -9.93 -34.42 -4.33
N ARG A 103 -11.13 -34.18 -4.83
CA ARG A 103 -12.31 -35.00 -4.56
C ARG A 103 -12.57 -35.88 -5.77
N ALA A 104 -12.48 -37.19 -5.58
CA ALA A 104 -12.85 -38.16 -6.62
C ALA A 104 -14.34 -38.01 -7.00
N ALA A 105 -14.72 -38.48 -8.20
CA ALA A 105 -16.10 -38.42 -8.65
C ALA A 105 -17.06 -39.15 -7.66
N PRO A 106 -18.22 -38.56 -7.30
CA PRO A 106 -18.69 -37.23 -7.68
C PRO A 106 -17.95 -36.11 -6.96
N GLY A 107 -17.53 -35.10 -7.73
CA GLY A 107 -16.93 -33.86 -7.23
C GLY A 107 -17.93 -32.98 -6.46
N ILE A 108 -17.70 -31.67 -6.46
CA ILE A 108 -18.50 -30.75 -5.65
C ILE A 108 -19.86 -30.38 -6.26
N LEU A 109 -20.08 -30.60 -7.57
CA LEU A 109 -21.33 -30.27 -8.27
C LEU A 109 -22.22 -31.50 -8.46
N VAL A 110 -23.52 -31.29 -8.66
CA VAL A 110 -24.50 -32.38 -8.86
C VAL A 110 -24.56 -32.75 -10.34
N SER A 111 -24.31 -34.03 -10.64
CA SER A 111 -24.43 -34.56 -12.00
C SER A 111 -25.85 -34.39 -12.55
N GLY A 112 -25.96 -33.83 -13.75
CA GLY A 112 -27.23 -33.58 -14.45
C GLY A 112 -27.99 -32.34 -13.97
N ALA A 113 -27.49 -31.62 -12.97
CA ALA A 113 -28.07 -30.34 -12.54
C ALA A 113 -27.63 -29.20 -13.46
N SER A 114 -28.54 -28.24 -13.66
CA SER A 114 -28.28 -26.99 -14.38
C SER A 114 -28.11 -25.83 -13.38
N TYR A 115 -26.95 -25.17 -13.38
CA TYR A 115 -26.68 -24.02 -12.53
C TYR A 115 -26.69 -22.72 -13.32
N ASN A 116 -27.52 -21.76 -12.93
CA ASN A 116 -27.57 -20.44 -13.57
C ASN A 116 -26.87 -19.36 -12.76
N ARG A 117 -26.53 -19.67 -11.50
CA ARG A 117 -26.02 -18.76 -10.48
C ARG A 117 -24.93 -19.49 -9.71
N MET A 118 -23.68 -19.13 -9.99
CA MET A 118 -22.52 -19.65 -9.29
C MET A 118 -21.67 -18.48 -8.83
N ASN A 119 -21.26 -18.52 -7.57
CA ASN A 119 -20.40 -17.51 -6.98
C ASN A 119 -19.23 -18.20 -6.32
N LEU A 120 -18.07 -18.13 -6.96
CA LEU A 120 -16.82 -18.70 -6.49
C LEU A 120 -15.99 -17.59 -5.85
N TYR A 121 -15.45 -17.86 -4.68
CA TYR A 121 -14.54 -16.98 -3.96
C TYR A 121 -13.24 -17.72 -3.65
N ALA A 122 -12.11 -17.06 -3.79
CA ALA A 122 -10.80 -17.58 -3.39
C ALA A 122 -9.93 -16.45 -2.84
N VAL A 123 -9.13 -16.77 -1.82
CA VAL A 123 -8.06 -15.89 -1.31
C VAL A 123 -6.73 -16.58 -1.51
N TYR A 124 -5.91 -16.02 -2.40
CA TYR A 124 -4.64 -16.62 -2.76
C TYR A 124 -3.53 -15.56 -2.88
N TYR A 125 -2.31 -16.07 -2.91
CA TYR A 125 -1.13 -15.35 -3.30
C TYR A 125 -0.39 -16.22 -4.30
N ASP A 126 -0.09 -15.65 -5.45
CA ASP A 126 0.54 -16.32 -6.56
C ASP A 126 2.01 -15.89 -6.63
N TYR A 127 2.91 -16.87 -6.70
CA TYR A 127 4.35 -16.61 -6.80
C TYR A 127 4.78 -16.28 -8.23
N ASP A 128 3.97 -16.59 -9.23
CA ASP A 128 4.28 -16.34 -10.63
C ASP A 128 3.13 -15.65 -11.37
N ALA A 129 3.09 -14.32 -11.26
CA ALA A 129 2.09 -13.50 -11.92
C ALA A 129 2.21 -13.45 -13.47
N ALA A 130 3.27 -14.03 -14.04
CA ALA A 130 3.53 -14.00 -15.49
C ALA A 130 2.99 -15.25 -16.21
N ASP A 131 2.90 -16.37 -15.49
CA ASP A 131 2.49 -17.65 -16.05
C ASP A 131 1.02 -17.95 -15.75
N PHE A 132 0.38 -18.58 -16.74
CA PHE A 132 -0.98 -19.07 -16.60
C PHE A 132 -1.02 -20.21 -15.58
N ASP A 133 -1.98 -20.18 -14.64
CA ASP A 133 -2.02 -21.10 -13.49
C ASP A 133 -3.43 -21.63 -13.23
N TRP A 134 -3.59 -22.96 -13.10
CA TRP A 134 -4.86 -23.62 -12.74
C TRP A 134 -5.05 -23.70 -11.22
N LEU A 135 -6.04 -22.99 -10.67
CA LEU A 135 -6.36 -23.04 -9.24
C LEU A 135 -7.41 -24.09 -8.88
N LEU A 136 -8.53 -24.11 -9.59
CA LEU A 136 -9.65 -25.02 -9.37
C LEU A 136 -10.08 -25.62 -10.70
N ILE A 137 -10.38 -26.92 -10.72
CA ILE A 137 -11.02 -27.56 -11.87
C ILE A 137 -11.99 -28.66 -11.46
N THR A 138 -13.10 -28.77 -12.16
CA THR A 138 -13.93 -29.98 -12.22
C THR A 138 -14.05 -30.38 -13.68
N SER A 139 -13.68 -31.61 -14.10
CA SER A 139 -13.69 -31.94 -15.54
C SER A 139 -13.97 -33.41 -15.87
N GLY A 140 -14.60 -33.61 -17.04
CA GLY A 140 -14.58 -34.85 -17.81
C GLY A 140 -13.67 -34.68 -19.03
N SER A 141 -12.99 -35.76 -19.41
CA SER A 141 -12.10 -35.88 -20.58
C SER A 141 -12.43 -34.94 -21.75
N ASN A 142 -11.47 -34.09 -22.15
CA ASN A 142 -11.32 -33.24 -23.37
C ASN A 142 -12.54 -32.53 -23.99
N GLY A 143 -13.74 -32.70 -23.44
CA GLY A 143 -14.98 -32.13 -23.91
C GLY A 143 -15.48 -31.17 -22.87
N PHE A 144 -14.76 -30.06 -22.68
CA PHE A 144 -15.30 -28.71 -22.47
C PHE A 144 -16.37 -28.46 -21.37
N THR A 145 -16.75 -29.47 -20.59
CA THR A 145 -17.76 -29.50 -19.53
C THR A 145 -17.08 -29.43 -18.18
N ARG A 146 -16.48 -28.26 -17.91
CA ARG A 146 -15.77 -28.00 -16.65
C ARG A 146 -16.40 -26.88 -15.82
N LEU A 147 -15.94 -26.74 -14.59
CA LEU A 147 -15.94 -25.48 -13.83
C LEU A 147 -14.48 -25.29 -13.50
N SER A 148 -13.88 -24.20 -13.93
CA SER A 148 -12.49 -23.90 -13.60
C SER A 148 -12.32 -22.51 -13.03
N LEU A 149 -11.24 -22.32 -12.30
CA LEU A 149 -10.70 -21.01 -11.99
C LEU A 149 -9.22 -21.10 -12.30
N SER A 150 -8.76 -20.22 -13.17
CA SER A 150 -7.34 -20.06 -13.48
C SER A 150 -6.98 -18.58 -13.45
N MET A 151 -5.70 -18.29 -13.28
CA MET A 151 -5.16 -16.94 -13.14
C MET A 151 -4.13 -16.64 -14.23
N ASN A 152 -3.83 -15.36 -14.41
CA ASN A 152 -2.84 -14.84 -15.35
C ASN A 152 -3.01 -15.28 -16.82
N TRP A 153 -4.26 -15.46 -17.29
CA TRP A 153 -4.50 -15.83 -18.68
C TRP A 153 -3.89 -14.81 -19.66
N GLY A 154 -2.90 -15.26 -20.45
CA GLY A 154 -2.20 -14.42 -21.43
C GLY A 154 -1.15 -13.49 -20.83
N GLY A 155 -0.59 -13.82 -19.65
CA GLY A 155 0.38 -12.99 -18.93
C GLY A 155 -0.23 -11.74 -18.29
N ALA A 156 -1.56 -11.68 -18.24
CA ALA A 156 -2.32 -10.64 -17.58
C ALA A 156 -3.17 -11.29 -16.50
N ALA A 157 -3.23 -10.70 -15.31
CA ALA A 157 -4.05 -11.14 -14.20
C ALA A 157 -5.54 -11.14 -14.63
N VAL A 158 -5.97 -12.27 -15.18
CA VAL A 158 -7.25 -12.51 -15.84
C VAL A 158 -7.74 -13.83 -15.29
N PHE A 159 -8.95 -13.83 -14.76
CA PHE A 159 -9.59 -15.05 -14.31
C PHE A 159 -10.27 -15.73 -15.48
N ASP A 160 -10.03 -17.03 -15.64
CA ASP A 160 -10.78 -17.81 -16.59
C ASP A 160 -11.65 -18.84 -15.88
N CYS A 161 -12.96 -18.70 -16.05
CA CYS A 161 -13.95 -19.67 -15.64
C CYS A 161 -14.64 -20.24 -16.88
N ASP A 162 -14.28 -21.48 -17.22
CA ASP A 162 -14.88 -22.23 -18.32
C ASP A 162 -16.04 -23.06 -17.82
N VAL A 163 -17.16 -23.03 -18.57
CA VAL A 163 -18.31 -23.87 -18.24
C VAL A 163 -19.04 -24.50 -19.44
N ALA A 164 -19.09 -25.84 -19.53
CA ALA A 164 -19.84 -26.59 -20.56
C ALA A 164 -19.35 -26.44 -22.04
N SER A 165 -18.82 -25.29 -22.47
CA SER A 165 -18.04 -25.11 -23.72
C SER A 165 -17.21 -23.84 -23.80
N THR A 166 -16.31 -23.73 -24.80
CA THR A 166 -15.61 -22.47 -25.13
C THR A 166 -16.55 -21.29 -25.43
N SER A 167 -17.85 -21.57 -25.61
CA SER A 167 -18.90 -20.57 -25.83
C SER A 167 -19.45 -19.96 -24.53
N ASN A 168 -19.12 -20.53 -23.38
CA ASN A 168 -19.56 -20.13 -22.03
C ASN A 168 -18.34 -19.79 -21.16
N ARG A 169 -17.37 -19.15 -21.79
CA ARG A 169 -16.11 -18.75 -21.18
C ARG A 169 -16.26 -17.37 -20.56
N VAL A 170 -15.84 -17.24 -19.30
CA VAL A 170 -15.77 -15.92 -18.65
C VAL A 170 -14.30 -15.58 -18.46
N SER A 171 -13.82 -14.67 -19.30
CA SER A 171 -12.46 -14.14 -19.26
C SER A 171 -12.51 -12.62 -19.15
N PRO A 172 -12.87 -12.06 -17.97
CA PRO A 172 -12.86 -10.61 -17.82
C PRO A 172 -11.41 -10.13 -17.89
N ASN A 173 -11.12 -9.22 -18.82
CA ASN A 173 -9.81 -8.57 -18.88
C ASN A 173 -9.66 -7.66 -17.65
N THR A 174 -9.04 -8.18 -16.60
CA THR A 174 -8.84 -7.48 -15.32
C THR A 174 -7.41 -6.96 -15.15
N SER A 175 -6.64 -6.83 -16.24
CA SER A 175 -5.24 -6.35 -16.22
C SER A 175 -5.01 -5.02 -15.47
N ALA A 176 -6.05 -4.19 -15.30
CA ALA A 176 -5.98 -2.95 -14.55
C ALA A 176 -6.31 -3.06 -13.04
N GLN A 177 -6.78 -4.21 -12.54
CA GLN A 177 -7.40 -4.36 -11.21
C GLN A 177 -6.68 -5.34 -10.26
N LEU A 178 -5.63 -6.00 -10.74
CA LEU A 178 -4.83 -6.94 -9.96
C LEU A 178 -3.44 -6.34 -9.78
N PRO A 179 -3.15 -5.76 -8.60
CA PRO A 179 -1.79 -5.39 -8.28
C PRO A 179 -0.95 -6.69 -8.23
N ALA A 180 0.07 -6.79 -9.08
CA ALA A 180 1.10 -7.81 -8.91
C ALA A 180 1.66 -7.72 -7.48
N ALA A 181 1.97 -8.87 -6.88
CA ALA A 181 2.63 -9.00 -5.58
C ALA A 181 1.81 -8.63 -4.31
N ARG A 182 0.50 -8.88 -4.27
CA ARG A 182 -0.32 -8.78 -3.04
C ARG A 182 -1.30 -9.95 -2.87
N THR A 183 -1.76 -10.14 -1.64
CA THR A 183 -2.89 -11.06 -1.34
C THR A 183 -4.12 -10.64 -2.13
N ASN A 184 -4.68 -11.59 -2.88
CA ASN A 184 -5.80 -11.34 -3.78
C ASN A 184 -7.04 -12.07 -3.28
N ILE A 185 -8.10 -11.31 -3.08
CA ILE A 185 -9.46 -11.84 -2.97
C ILE A 185 -10.05 -11.81 -4.36
N VAL A 186 -10.48 -12.95 -4.84
CA VAL A 186 -11.14 -13.07 -6.14
C VAL A 186 -12.53 -13.61 -5.93
N ALA A 187 -13.49 -12.96 -6.57
CA ALA A 187 -14.84 -13.47 -6.70
C ALA A 187 -15.23 -13.53 -8.17
N VAL A 188 -15.84 -14.63 -8.60
CA VAL A 188 -16.49 -14.75 -9.92
C VAL A 188 -17.96 -15.01 -9.67
N LYS A 189 -18.82 -14.10 -10.11
CA LYS A 189 -20.27 -14.12 -9.90
C LYS A 189 -20.99 -14.25 -11.23
N SER A 190 -21.83 -15.28 -11.37
CA SER A 190 -22.73 -15.44 -12.51
C SER A 190 -24.20 -15.16 -12.17
N ASP A 191 -24.48 -14.65 -10.97
CA ASP A 191 -25.75 -14.02 -10.64
C ASP A 191 -25.64 -12.49 -10.68
N ASN A 192 -26.67 -11.84 -11.22
CA ASN A 192 -26.67 -10.39 -11.43
C ASN A 192 -27.77 -9.69 -10.60
N THR A 193 -28.10 -10.24 -9.44
CA THR A 193 -29.02 -9.57 -8.51
C THR A 193 -28.24 -8.52 -7.72
N GLY A 194 -28.18 -7.29 -8.25
CA GLY A 194 -27.63 -6.13 -7.55
C GLY A 194 -26.12 -5.94 -7.71
N ILE A 195 -25.64 -5.74 -8.93
CA ILE A 195 -24.40 -4.95 -9.10
C ILE A 195 -24.69 -3.52 -8.61
N TYR A 196 -23.66 -2.77 -8.21
CA TYR A 196 -23.72 -1.32 -8.03
C TYR A 196 -24.46 -0.65 -9.21
N GLY A 197 -25.78 -0.47 -9.10
CA GLY A 197 -26.65 0.07 -10.16
C GLY A 197 -27.10 -0.85 -11.31
N GLY A 198 -26.97 -2.19 -11.24
CA GLY A 198 -27.31 -3.10 -12.37
C GLY A 198 -28.60 -3.94 -12.20
N GLY A 199 -29.41 -4.05 -13.27
CA GLY A 199 -30.65 -4.87 -13.34
C GLY A 199 -30.46 -6.32 -13.83
N GLU A 200 -31.51 -7.14 -13.79
CA GLU A 200 -31.49 -8.60 -13.99
C GLU A 200 -31.23 -9.06 -15.44
N THR A 201 -29.98 -9.33 -15.80
CA THR A 201 -29.58 -10.11 -16.99
C THR A 201 -28.46 -11.10 -16.65
N ASN A 202 -28.32 -12.20 -17.40
CA ASN A 202 -27.29 -13.26 -17.21
C ASN A 202 -25.86 -12.75 -17.43
N LEU A 203 -25.39 -11.88 -16.54
CA LEU A 203 -24.04 -11.35 -16.55
C LEU A 203 -23.13 -12.24 -15.73
N ILE A 204 -21.87 -12.39 -16.17
CA ILE A 204 -20.78 -12.76 -15.27
C ILE A 204 -19.90 -11.56 -15.02
N GLN A 205 -19.48 -11.40 -13.77
CA GLN A 205 -18.54 -10.39 -13.35
C GLN A 205 -17.49 -11.01 -12.41
N ALA A 206 -16.23 -10.65 -12.63
CA ALA A 206 -15.16 -10.92 -11.69
C ALA A 206 -14.90 -9.69 -10.83
N PHE A 207 -14.48 -9.95 -9.60
CA PHE A 207 -14.06 -8.95 -8.63
C PHE A 207 -12.68 -9.33 -8.14
N CYS A 208 -11.80 -8.34 -8.03
CA CYS A 208 -10.54 -8.46 -7.34
C CYS A 208 -10.56 -7.44 -6.21
N ASN A 209 -10.44 -7.90 -4.97
CA ASN A 209 -10.29 -7.00 -3.84
C ASN A 209 -11.42 -5.93 -3.78
N GLY A 210 -12.67 -6.35 -4.03
CA GLY A 210 -13.85 -5.49 -4.15
C GLY A 210 -13.97 -4.75 -5.48
N ALA A 211 -12.88 -4.54 -6.22
CA ALA A 211 -12.94 -3.85 -7.50
C ALA A 211 -13.57 -4.74 -8.56
N ALA A 212 -14.63 -4.25 -9.19
CA ALA A 212 -15.37 -4.99 -10.20
C ALA A 212 -14.72 -4.84 -11.58
N GLY A 213 -14.48 -5.97 -12.26
CA GLY A 213 -14.13 -6.00 -13.67
C GLY A 213 -15.34 -5.71 -14.57
N PRO A 214 -15.13 -5.60 -15.89
CA PRO A 214 -16.23 -5.46 -16.85
C PRO A 214 -17.15 -6.69 -16.80
N ALA A 215 -18.46 -6.45 -16.81
CA ALA A 215 -19.47 -7.52 -16.84
C ALA A 215 -19.74 -7.97 -18.29
N THR A 216 -19.90 -9.27 -18.51
CA THR A 216 -20.16 -9.87 -19.83
C THR A 216 -21.55 -10.53 -19.89
N THR A 217 -22.33 -10.31 -20.96
CA THR A 217 -23.78 -10.56 -21.04
C THR A 217 -24.25 -11.98 -21.41
N THR A 218 -23.37 -12.97 -21.48
CA THR A 218 -23.72 -14.28 -22.04
C THR A 218 -23.10 -15.46 -21.30
N HIS A 219 -23.88 -16.14 -20.47
CA HIS A 219 -23.71 -17.58 -20.22
C HIS A 219 -25.02 -18.34 -20.31
N THR A 220 -24.93 -19.57 -20.81
CA THR A 220 -26.03 -20.53 -20.73
C THR A 220 -25.97 -21.32 -19.42
N PRO A 221 -27.11 -21.91 -18.97
CA PRO A 221 -27.15 -22.79 -17.81
C PRO A 221 -26.06 -23.85 -17.81
N ILE A 222 -25.43 -24.03 -16.65
CA ILE A 222 -24.28 -24.90 -16.45
C ILE A 222 -24.76 -26.30 -16.16
N VAL A 223 -24.75 -27.18 -17.17
CA VAL A 223 -25.02 -28.61 -16.98
C VAL A 223 -23.73 -29.31 -16.61
N HIS A 224 -23.65 -29.87 -15.41
CA HIS A 224 -22.44 -30.53 -14.92
C HIS A 224 -22.54 -32.05 -14.93
N GLY A 225 -21.45 -32.74 -15.27
CA GLY A 225 -21.37 -34.20 -15.27
C GLY A 225 -20.85 -34.78 -13.95
N ASN A 226 -20.71 -36.10 -13.86
CA ASN A 226 -20.15 -36.74 -12.67
C ASN A 226 -18.61 -36.66 -12.65
N PHE A 227 -18.05 -35.47 -12.43
CA PHE A 227 -16.62 -35.21 -12.56
C PHE A 227 -15.92 -35.00 -11.22
N PRO A 228 -14.65 -35.42 -11.06
CA PRO A 228 -13.84 -35.07 -9.90
C PRO A 228 -13.58 -33.57 -9.82
N THR A 229 -13.18 -33.09 -8.64
CA THR A 229 -12.74 -31.71 -8.39
C THR A 229 -11.29 -31.72 -7.95
N GLN A 230 -10.42 -30.92 -8.57
CA GLN A 230 -9.02 -30.72 -8.19
C GLN A 230 -8.74 -29.25 -7.86
N VAL A 231 -7.81 -29.06 -6.93
CA VAL A 231 -7.26 -27.76 -6.52
C VAL A 231 -5.74 -27.84 -6.54
N GLY A 232 -5.08 -26.86 -7.16
CA GLY A 232 -3.61 -26.73 -7.21
C GLY A 232 -2.93 -27.20 -8.50
N ASP A 233 -3.53 -28.15 -9.20
CA ASP A 233 -3.04 -28.64 -10.49
C ASP A 233 -4.21 -29.25 -11.30
N ASN A 234 -4.03 -29.36 -12.61
CA ASN A 234 -4.93 -30.02 -13.54
C ASN A 234 -4.33 -31.34 -14.05
N ARG A 235 -4.37 -32.38 -13.21
CA ARG A 235 -3.96 -33.74 -13.59
C ARG A 235 -5.07 -34.60 -14.17
N LEU A 236 -6.26 -34.02 -14.38
CA LEU A 236 -7.42 -34.72 -14.94
C LEU A 236 -7.38 -34.83 -16.47
N VAL A 237 -6.46 -34.15 -17.14
CA VAL A 237 -6.36 -34.11 -18.60
C VAL A 237 -5.17 -34.96 -19.06
N ALA A 238 -5.43 -36.03 -19.82
CA ALA A 238 -4.45 -37.06 -20.19
C ALA A 238 -3.48 -36.67 -21.33
N THR A 239 -3.63 -35.48 -21.93
CA THR A 239 -2.74 -34.97 -22.98
C THR A 239 -2.02 -33.73 -22.47
N ASP A 240 -0.70 -33.86 -22.35
CA ASP A 240 0.34 -32.98 -21.78
C ASP A 240 0.38 -31.51 -22.27
N ALA A 241 -0.61 -31.03 -23.01
CA ALA A 241 -0.53 -29.74 -23.72
C ALA A 241 -0.92 -28.50 -22.88
N MET A 242 -1.37 -28.67 -21.62
CA MET A 242 -1.79 -27.56 -20.74
C MET A 242 -1.50 -27.84 -19.26
N ASN A 243 -0.33 -28.39 -18.93
CA ASN A 243 0.10 -28.56 -17.54
C ASN A 243 0.66 -27.25 -16.99
N TYR A 244 -0.21 -26.49 -16.32
CA TYR A 244 0.04 -25.16 -15.80
C TYR A 244 -0.37 -25.13 -14.32
N PRO A 245 0.42 -25.78 -13.44
CA PRO A 245 0.06 -25.96 -12.04
C PRO A 245 0.13 -24.63 -11.30
N PHE A 246 -0.82 -24.39 -10.40
CA PHE A 246 -0.77 -23.23 -9.53
C PHE A 246 0.46 -23.29 -8.63
N THR A 247 1.29 -22.24 -8.69
CA THR A 247 2.47 -22.09 -7.84
C THR A 247 2.27 -20.93 -6.87
N GLY A 248 1.73 -21.23 -5.69
CA GLY A 248 1.40 -20.20 -4.72
C GLY A 248 0.78 -20.75 -3.44
N GLU A 249 0.12 -19.87 -2.71
CA GLU A 249 -0.57 -20.18 -1.46
C GLU A 249 -2.06 -19.88 -1.56
N LEU A 250 -2.90 -20.80 -1.13
CA LEU A 250 -4.37 -20.65 -1.04
C LEU A 250 -4.80 -20.69 0.43
N ALA A 251 -5.46 -19.64 0.90
CA ALA A 251 -5.91 -19.55 2.29
C ALA A 251 -7.36 -20.02 2.46
N GLU A 252 -8.24 -19.63 1.54
CA GLU A 252 -9.67 -19.92 1.65
C GLU A 252 -10.34 -19.97 0.28
N MET A 253 -11.29 -20.88 0.10
CA MET A 253 -12.07 -21.03 -1.13
C MET A 253 -13.48 -21.55 -0.84
N PHE A 254 -14.50 -20.99 -1.49
CA PHE A 254 -15.87 -21.50 -1.38
C PHE A 254 -16.73 -21.17 -2.59
N LEU A 255 -17.79 -21.96 -2.76
CA LEU A 255 -18.72 -21.89 -3.87
C LEU A 255 -20.15 -21.80 -3.37
N TYR A 256 -20.91 -20.83 -3.89
CA TYR A 256 -22.37 -20.81 -3.82
C TYR A 256 -22.96 -21.24 -5.16
N THR A 257 -24.04 -22.04 -5.14
CA THR A 257 -24.79 -22.47 -6.33
C THR A 257 -26.17 -21.81 -6.42
N GLY A 258 -26.26 -20.55 -5.99
CA GLY A 258 -27.48 -19.76 -5.98
C GLY A 258 -27.17 -18.29 -5.69
N THR A 259 -28.21 -17.48 -5.53
CA THR A 259 -28.10 -16.02 -5.40
C THR A 259 -27.24 -15.57 -4.22
N VAL A 260 -26.28 -14.67 -4.47
CA VAL A 260 -25.58 -13.88 -3.46
C VAL A 260 -25.84 -12.40 -3.74
N SER A 261 -26.64 -11.74 -2.90
CA SER A 261 -26.94 -10.31 -3.10
C SER A 261 -25.71 -9.43 -2.88
N GLN A 262 -25.76 -8.17 -3.35
CA GLN A 262 -24.69 -7.19 -3.16
C GLN A 262 -24.23 -7.07 -1.70
N ALA A 263 -25.20 -6.93 -0.79
CA ALA A 263 -24.90 -6.73 0.63
C ALA A 263 -24.26 -7.96 1.28
N ILE A 264 -24.52 -9.16 0.75
CA ILE A 264 -23.85 -10.39 1.21
C ILE A 264 -22.46 -10.49 0.60
N HIS A 265 -22.32 -10.18 -0.69
CA HIS A 265 -21.02 -10.14 -1.37
C HIS A 265 -20.04 -9.18 -0.65
N GLN A 266 -20.48 -7.96 -0.33
CA GLN A 266 -19.67 -6.98 0.40
C GLN A 266 -19.29 -7.46 1.82
N ARG A 267 -20.19 -8.17 2.51
CA ARG A 267 -19.88 -8.80 3.82
C ARG A 267 -18.83 -9.89 3.70
N ILE A 268 -18.93 -10.72 2.66
CA ILE A 268 -17.95 -11.77 2.35
C ILE A 268 -16.58 -11.13 2.07
N GLU A 269 -16.52 -10.12 1.20
CA GLU A 269 -15.26 -9.43 0.88
C GLU A 269 -14.66 -8.71 2.09
N SER A 270 -15.48 -8.10 2.94
CA SER A 270 -15.04 -7.47 4.20
C SER A 270 -14.36 -8.46 5.14
N TYR A 271 -14.97 -9.64 5.29
CA TYR A 271 -14.43 -10.74 6.11
C TYR A 271 -13.09 -11.23 5.57
N LEU A 272 -13.01 -11.54 4.28
CA LEU A 272 -11.78 -12.02 3.66
C LEU A 272 -10.67 -10.97 3.71
N ALA A 273 -11.02 -9.70 3.49
CA ALA A 273 -10.07 -8.58 3.49
C ALA A 273 -9.43 -8.38 4.86
N LEU A 274 -10.24 -8.31 5.92
CA LEU A 274 -9.71 -8.13 7.28
C LEU A 274 -8.98 -9.38 7.78
N LYS A 275 -9.45 -10.58 7.42
CA LYS A 275 -8.80 -11.84 7.82
C LYS A 275 -7.43 -11.99 7.19
N TYR A 276 -7.27 -11.62 5.93
CA TYR A 276 -6.05 -11.87 5.17
C TYR A 276 -5.27 -10.60 4.78
N SER A 277 -5.61 -9.45 5.38
CA SER A 277 -4.98 -8.14 5.10
C SER A 277 -5.01 -7.75 3.61
N ALA A 278 -6.10 -8.03 2.93
CA ALA A 278 -6.34 -7.53 1.57
C ALA A 278 -6.98 -6.14 1.62
N ARG A 279 -6.59 -5.24 0.73
CA ARG A 279 -7.22 -3.91 0.61
C ARG A 279 -8.45 -4.01 -0.26
N LEU A 280 -9.60 -3.50 0.18
CA LEU A 280 -10.77 -3.29 -0.68
C LEU A 280 -10.72 -1.94 -1.40
N PHE A 281 -11.20 -1.88 -2.65
CA PHE A 281 -11.15 -0.67 -3.49
C PHE A 281 -12.50 0.00 -3.78
N SER A 282 -13.63 -0.68 -3.59
CA SER A 282 -14.93 -0.22 -4.11
C SER A 282 -16.01 -0.01 -3.05
N HIS A 283 -15.81 -0.48 -1.82
CA HIS A 283 -16.79 -0.35 -0.75
C HIS A 283 -16.20 -0.39 0.66
N ASP A 284 -17.06 0.00 1.61
CA ASP A 284 -16.83 -0.03 3.06
C ASP A 284 -16.74 -1.44 3.63
N TYR A 285 -16.24 -1.59 4.85
CA TYR A 285 -16.16 -2.88 5.53
C TYR A 285 -17.38 -3.09 6.41
N PHE A 286 -17.95 -4.30 6.36
CA PHE A 286 -19.16 -4.68 7.07
C PHE A 286 -18.96 -5.94 7.93
N ASN A 287 -19.64 -6.01 9.08
CA ASN A 287 -19.80 -7.25 9.85
C ASN A 287 -21.01 -8.07 9.35
N THR A 288 -21.24 -9.28 9.90
CA THR A 288 -22.37 -10.12 9.46
C THR A 288 -23.75 -9.52 9.75
N ALA A 289 -23.86 -8.63 10.73
CA ALA A 289 -25.09 -7.86 11.01
C ALA A 289 -25.36 -6.74 9.97
N GLY A 290 -24.42 -6.48 9.05
CA GLY A 290 -24.53 -5.41 8.05
C GLY A 290 -24.14 -4.03 8.58
N THR A 291 -23.58 -3.95 9.80
CA THR A 291 -23.03 -2.70 10.34
C THR A 291 -21.74 -2.36 9.62
N THR A 292 -21.60 -1.11 9.18
CA THR A 292 -20.31 -0.57 8.70
C THR A 292 -19.32 -0.51 9.87
N ILE A 293 -18.24 -1.29 9.78
CA ILE A 293 -17.16 -1.34 10.78
C ILE A 293 -15.93 -0.54 10.36
N TYR A 294 -15.87 -0.12 9.09
CA TYR A 294 -14.89 0.84 8.60
C TYR A 294 -15.38 1.47 7.29
N ALA A 295 -15.51 2.79 7.24
CA ALA A 295 -15.81 3.49 5.99
C ALA A 295 -14.55 3.56 5.11
N ASN A 296 -14.61 3.01 3.90
CA ASN A 296 -13.53 2.96 2.92
C ASN A 296 -13.65 4.12 1.93
N SER A 297 -13.76 5.33 2.48
CA SER A 297 -13.86 6.59 1.75
C SER A 297 -12.90 7.62 2.35
N GLY A 298 -12.55 8.64 1.56
CA GLY A 298 -11.58 9.67 1.94
C GLY A 298 -10.12 9.24 1.79
N THR A 299 -9.24 9.81 2.60
CA THR A 299 -7.78 9.62 2.52
C THR A 299 -7.29 8.34 3.21
N TYR A 300 -7.99 7.87 4.24
CA TYR A 300 -7.57 6.77 5.11
C TYR A 300 -7.86 5.36 4.57
N THR A 301 -7.72 5.15 3.27
CA THR A 301 -8.10 3.87 2.62
C THR A 301 -6.92 2.92 2.42
N ASN A 302 -5.73 3.30 2.89
CA ASN A 302 -4.53 2.49 2.73
C ASN A 302 -4.36 1.51 3.89
N GLY A 303 -3.90 0.30 3.57
CA GLY A 303 -3.49 -0.71 4.55
C GLY A 303 -4.54 -1.01 5.63
N VAL A 304 -5.81 -1.14 5.24
CA VAL A 304 -6.90 -1.39 6.19
C VAL A 304 -6.74 -2.77 6.82
N ILE A 305 -6.57 -2.80 8.14
CA ILE A 305 -6.37 -4.00 8.95
C ILE A 305 -7.20 -3.90 10.22
N GLY A 306 -7.49 -5.02 10.87
CA GLY A 306 -8.27 -4.97 12.11
C GLY A 306 -8.22 -6.24 12.93
N VAL A 307 -8.63 -6.09 14.18
CA VAL A 307 -8.94 -7.18 15.11
C VAL A 307 -10.45 -7.27 15.24
N MET A 308 -11.02 -8.47 15.19
CA MET A 308 -12.46 -8.67 15.16
C MET A 308 -12.87 -10.05 15.67
N ARG A 309 -14.02 -10.11 16.35
CA ARG A 309 -14.80 -11.33 16.54
C ARG A 309 -16.16 -11.22 15.88
N ASP A 310 -16.49 -12.20 15.04
CA ASP A 310 -17.80 -12.40 14.42
C ASP A 310 -18.10 -13.90 14.29
N ASP A 311 -18.92 -14.39 15.21
CA ASP A 311 -19.15 -15.83 15.41
C ASP A 311 -19.92 -16.46 14.24
N ASN A 312 -20.77 -15.68 13.53
CA ASN A 312 -21.58 -16.19 12.41
C ASN A 312 -20.73 -16.58 11.19
N GLN A 313 -19.53 -16.04 11.07
CA GLN A 313 -18.59 -16.34 10.00
C GLN A 313 -17.29 -16.99 10.49
N GLY A 314 -17.24 -17.33 11.79
CA GLY A 314 -16.07 -17.95 12.40
C GLY A 314 -14.83 -17.06 12.35
N PHE A 315 -15.02 -15.73 12.37
CA PHE A 315 -13.94 -14.78 12.28
C PHE A 315 -13.50 -14.38 13.69
N ASN A 316 -12.24 -14.67 14.03
CA ASN A 316 -11.65 -14.35 15.32
C ASN A 316 -10.19 -13.90 15.14
N GLN A 317 -10.03 -12.67 14.65
CA GLN A 317 -8.73 -12.04 14.39
C GLN A 317 -8.30 -11.25 15.61
N LYS A 318 -7.28 -11.72 16.31
CA LYS A 318 -6.75 -11.11 17.55
C LYS A 318 -5.52 -10.25 17.31
N GLN A 319 -4.94 -10.36 16.12
CA GLN A 319 -3.79 -9.58 15.69
C GLN A 319 -3.81 -9.43 14.17
N SER A 320 -3.29 -8.33 13.67
CA SER A 320 -3.36 -7.99 12.26
C SER A 320 -2.17 -7.13 11.88
N ARG A 321 -1.69 -7.25 10.64
CA ARG A 321 -0.58 -6.46 10.09
C ARG A 321 -0.87 -6.10 8.65
N GLN A 322 -0.35 -4.95 8.23
CA GLN A 322 -0.34 -4.59 6.82
C GLN A 322 0.58 -5.53 6.03
N PRO A 323 0.38 -5.68 4.70
CA PRO A 323 1.23 -6.55 3.89
C PRO A 323 2.72 -6.15 3.88
N ASP A 324 3.01 -4.85 4.03
CA ASP A 324 4.36 -4.31 4.17
C ASP A 324 4.87 -4.31 5.64
N ASP A 325 4.03 -4.80 6.56
CA ASP A 325 4.27 -4.87 8.00
C ASP A 325 4.62 -3.52 8.64
N SER A 326 4.25 -2.40 7.98
CA SER A 326 4.54 -1.06 8.48
C SER A 326 3.65 -0.66 9.66
N THR A 327 2.44 -1.22 9.72
CA THR A 327 1.51 -1.09 10.86
C THR A 327 1.00 -2.45 11.31
N ARG A 328 0.87 -2.63 12.63
CA ARG A 328 0.25 -3.79 13.27
C ARG A 328 -0.82 -3.32 14.27
N VAL A 329 -1.89 -4.09 14.43
CA VAL A 329 -2.91 -3.91 15.48
C VAL A 329 -3.19 -5.25 16.15
N PHE A 330 -3.22 -5.32 17.47
CA PHE A 330 -3.42 -6.57 18.19
C PHE A 330 -4.00 -6.36 19.59
N ILE A 331 -4.70 -7.38 20.10
CA ILE A 331 -5.13 -7.43 21.50
C ILE A 331 -4.19 -8.33 22.30
N GLY A 332 -3.97 -7.95 23.56
CA GLY A 332 -3.02 -8.61 24.46
C GLY A 332 -1.58 -8.62 23.91
N ALA A 333 -0.93 -9.79 23.94
CA ALA A 333 0.43 -9.97 23.46
C ALA A 333 0.46 -10.45 22.00
N LEU A 334 1.29 -9.83 21.17
CA LEU A 334 1.52 -10.27 19.79
C LEU A 334 2.16 -11.67 19.79
N ALA A 335 1.60 -12.58 19.00
CA ALA A 335 2.09 -13.94 18.81
C ALA A 335 2.56 -14.15 17.37
N THR A 336 3.23 -15.28 17.10
CA THR A 336 3.68 -15.63 15.74
C THR A 336 2.53 -15.98 14.80
N THR A 337 1.39 -16.45 15.33
CA THR A 337 0.18 -16.79 14.56
C THR A 337 -1.06 -16.24 15.23
N ASN A 338 -2.13 -16.00 14.46
CA ASN A 338 -3.39 -15.52 15.02
C ASN A 338 -3.99 -16.54 16.00
N VAL A 339 -3.90 -17.84 15.69
CA VAL A 339 -4.36 -18.89 16.61
C VAL A 339 -3.55 -18.91 17.92
N GLY A 340 -2.24 -18.67 17.84
CA GLY A 340 -1.33 -18.64 18.98
C GLY A 340 -1.48 -17.42 19.91
N ASN A 341 -2.15 -16.36 19.47
CA ASN A 341 -2.46 -15.22 20.35
C ASN A 341 -3.48 -15.66 21.42
N GLY A 342 -3.07 -15.73 22.69
CA GLY A 342 -3.91 -16.24 23.79
C GLY A 342 -5.06 -15.32 24.24
N SER A 343 -5.23 -14.16 23.61
CA SER A 343 -6.26 -13.18 23.98
C SER A 343 -7.66 -13.59 23.50
N SER A 344 -8.68 -12.93 24.04
CA SER A 344 -10.08 -13.19 23.68
C SER A 344 -10.91 -11.92 23.66
N PHE A 345 -11.89 -11.86 22.75
CA PHE A 345 -12.93 -10.83 22.76
C PHE A 345 -14.03 -11.18 23.76
N SER A 346 -14.57 -10.16 24.42
CA SER A 346 -15.64 -10.32 25.42
C SER A 346 -16.97 -10.77 24.83
N THR A 347 -17.35 -10.27 23.64
CA THR A 347 -18.62 -10.56 23.00
C THR A 347 -18.48 -10.70 21.49
N ASP A 348 -19.52 -11.24 20.85
CA ASP A 348 -19.68 -11.28 19.38
C ASP A 348 -19.77 -9.84 18.79
N LEU A 349 -19.46 -9.70 17.51
CA LEU A 349 -19.53 -8.46 16.70
C LEU A 349 -18.72 -7.26 17.24
N GLN A 350 -17.60 -7.51 17.91
CA GLN A 350 -16.66 -6.46 18.34
C GLN A 350 -15.50 -6.36 17.36
N SER A 351 -15.09 -5.13 17.02
CA SER A 351 -13.91 -4.89 16.18
C SER A 351 -13.20 -3.58 16.48
N VAL A 352 -11.90 -3.56 16.21
CA VAL A 352 -11.13 -2.33 15.99
C VAL A 352 -10.50 -2.45 14.61
N VAL A 353 -10.89 -1.56 13.71
CA VAL A 353 -10.41 -1.53 12.32
C VAL A 353 -9.66 -0.22 12.08
N VAL A 354 -8.52 -0.30 11.42
CA VAL A 354 -7.58 0.80 11.24
C VAL A 354 -7.14 0.87 9.78
N GLY A 355 -7.11 2.08 9.21
CA GLY A 355 -6.43 2.37 7.94
C GLY A 355 -5.71 3.71 7.99
N HIS A 356 -4.80 3.96 7.06
CA HIS A 356 -3.95 5.16 7.07
C HIS A 356 -4.09 6.02 5.81
N ASP A 357 -3.72 7.28 5.95
CA ASP A 357 -3.77 8.32 4.93
C ASP A 357 -2.70 8.18 3.82
N GLY A 358 -1.66 7.37 4.09
CA GLY A 358 -0.51 7.23 3.20
C GLY A 358 0.61 8.22 3.49
N GLY A 359 0.44 9.10 4.49
CA GLY A 359 1.42 10.08 4.96
C GLY A 359 2.74 9.43 5.35
N ARG A 360 3.80 10.19 5.56
CA ARG A 360 5.14 9.61 5.75
C ARG A 360 5.35 9.07 7.16
N MET A 361 6.06 7.96 7.32
CA MET A 361 6.50 7.42 8.63
C MET A 361 7.65 8.26 9.26
N ARG A 362 7.63 9.56 9.02
CA ARG A 362 8.62 10.57 9.43
C ARG A 362 7.94 11.93 9.51
N SER A 363 8.50 12.86 10.26
CA SER A 363 8.02 14.23 10.34
C SER A 363 8.47 15.06 9.12
N GLY A 364 7.81 16.19 8.92
CA GLY A 364 8.14 17.19 7.90
C GLY A 364 7.42 18.52 8.17
N PHE A 365 7.60 19.53 7.31
CA PHE A 365 7.05 20.87 7.54
C PHE A 365 5.53 20.91 7.80
N SER A 366 4.72 20.17 7.01
CA SER A 366 3.27 20.09 7.20
C SER A 366 2.87 19.56 8.58
N THR A 367 3.64 18.61 9.11
CA THR A 367 3.38 18.03 10.43
C THR A 367 3.68 18.99 11.57
N ALA A 368 4.64 19.90 11.38
CA ALA A 368 4.97 20.95 12.36
C ALA A 368 3.84 21.99 12.48
N ALA A 369 3.15 22.28 11.37
CA ALA A 369 1.99 23.17 11.36
C ALA A 369 0.78 22.61 12.13
N GLU A 370 0.73 21.29 12.33
CA GLU A 370 -0.35 20.58 13.03
C GLU A 370 0.10 19.96 14.36
N ILE A 371 1.13 20.52 14.99
CA ILE A 371 1.47 20.17 16.38
C ILE A 371 0.50 20.93 17.30
N PRO A 372 -0.22 20.26 18.22
CA PRO A 372 -1.15 20.94 19.09
C PRO A 372 -0.40 21.86 20.07
N GLY A 373 -0.83 23.12 20.13
CA GLY A 373 -0.19 24.17 20.92
C GLY A 373 -0.22 23.89 22.42
N GLY A 374 0.86 24.25 23.12
CA GLY A 374 0.93 24.20 24.60
C GLY A 374 1.10 22.81 25.22
N GLN A 375 1.24 21.75 24.40
CA GLN A 375 1.38 20.35 24.88
C GLN A 375 2.85 19.90 25.05
N GLY A 376 3.82 20.76 24.75
CA GLY A 376 5.26 20.41 24.87
C GLY A 376 5.73 19.35 23.86
N ILE A 377 5.00 19.17 22.76
CA ILE A 377 5.37 18.25 21.69
C ILE A 377 6.47 18.89 20.85
N PHE A 378 7.54 18.13 20.63
CA PHE A 378 8.68 18.54 19.81
C PHE A 378 8.50 18.16 18.34
N SER A 379 7.99 16.95 18.06
CA SER A 379 7.76 16.46 16.69
C SER A 379 6.64 15.43 16.63
N ARG A 380 6.04 15.23 15.44
CA ARG A 380 5.11 14.13 15.13
C ARG A 380 5.42 13.54 13.76
N ILE A 381 5.14 12.27 13.53
CA ILE A 381 5.20 11.71 12.16
C ILE A 381 4.03 12.23 11.32
N GLY A 382 4.20 12.21 10.00
CA GLY A 382 3.17 12.64 9.05
C GLY A 382 2.18 11.57 8.66
N ARG A 383 2.38 10.31 9.07
CA ARG A 383 1.40 9.24 8.86
C ARG A 383 0.34 9.34 9.94
N GLU A 384 -0.90 9.23 9.50
CA GLU A 384 -2.08 9.31 10.34
C GLU A 384 -2.94 8.08 10.12
N TRP A 385 -3.54 7.59 11.19
CA TRP A 385 -4.41 6.41 11.14
C TRP A 385 -5.80 6.78 11.60
N LYS A 386 -6.80 6.40 10.82
CA LYS A 386 -8.20 6.38 11.24
C LYS A 386 -8.47 5.05 11.93
N VAL A 387 -8.97 5.12 13.16
CA VAL A 387 -9.35 3.97 13.98
C VAL A 387 -10.86 3.99 14.18
N THR A 388 -11.56 2.97 13.70
CA THR A 388 -12.99 2.76 13.98
C THR A 388 -13.12 1.63 15.00
N ASN A 389 -13.65 1.97 16.18
CA ASN A 389 -13.96 1.03 17.24
C ASN A 389 -15.46 0.70 17.19
N THR A 390 -15.80 -0.55 16.90
CA THR A 390 -17.19 -1.06 16.91
C THR A 390 -17.38 -1.98 18.09
N ALA A 391 -18.15 -1.54 19.09
CA ALA A 391 -18.50 -2.28 20.30
C ALA A 391 -17.34 -2.86 21.13
N PHE A 392 -16.06 -2.63 20.78
CA PHE A 392 -14.91 -3.19 21.48
C PHE A 392 -14.64 -2.40 22.77
N THR A 393 -14.61 -3.11 23.89
CA THR A 393 -14.49 -2.52 25.25
C THR A 393 -13.16 -2.80 25.94
N GLY A 394 -12.32 -3.65 25.34
CA GLY A 394 -11.01 -3.99 25.89
C GLY A 394 -9.95 -2.93 25.57
N THR A 395 -8.69 -3.28 25.84
CA THR A 395 -7.53 -2.53 25.35
C THR A 395 -6.91 -3.23 24.16
N PHE A 396 -6.34 -2.45 23.24
CA PHE A 396 -5.54 -2.96 22.14
C PHE A 396 -4.18 -2.27 22.08
N SER A 397 -3.33 -2.76 21.20
CA SER A 397 -1.98 -2.27 20.97
C SER A 397 -1.78 -2.03 19.47
N MET A 398 -0.91 -1.09 19.15
CA MET A 398 -0.48 -0.82 17.78
C MET A 398 1.04 -0.79 17.67
N GLY A 399 1.56 -1.39 16.60
CA GLY A 399 2.98 -1.40 16.26
C GLY A 399 3.22 -0.61 14.99
N PHE A 400 4.30 0.19 14.97
CA PHE A 400 4.65 1.08 13.87
C PHE A 400 6.13 0.94 13.54
N LYS A 401 6.44 0.57 12.29
CA LYS A 401 7.81 0.43 11.83
C LYS A 401 8.37 1.81 11.45
N LEU A 402 9.28 2.34 12.27
CA LEU A 402 9.92 3.66 12.06
C LEU A 402 11.38 3.55 11.64
N ASN A 403 12.06 2.43 11.90
CA ASN A 403 13.42 2.13 11.42
C ASN A 403 14.47 3.24 11.66
N THR A 404 14.37 4.01 12.74
CA THR A 404 15.36 5.07 13.06
C THR A 404 15.92 4.98 14.46
N THR A 405 17.15 5.43 14.64
CA THR A 405 17.82 5.42 15.95
C THR A 405 18.58 6.72 16.16
N PRO A 406 18.49 7.36 17.34
CA PRO A 406 17.83 6.87 18.56
C PRO A 406 16.34 7.23 18.66
N ILE A 407 15.51 6.30 19.18
CA ILE A 407 14.16 6.57 19.69
C ILE A 407 14.13 6.13 21.15
N THR A 408 13.87 7.07 22.07
CA THR A 408 13.65 6.78 23.49
C THR A 408 12.17 6.65 23.76
N ALA A 409 11.73 5.46 24.16
CA ALA A 409 10.30 5.15 24.30
C ALA A 409 9.56 6.03 25.33
N SER A 410 10.25 6.54 26.37
CA SER A 410 9.67 7.47 27.36
C SER A 410 9.25 8.82 26.79
N ASP A 411 9.83 9.21 25.65
CA ASP A 411 9.59 10.51 25.02
C ASP A 411 8.37 10.45 24.08
N LEU A 412 7.94 9.24 23.72
CA LEU A 412 6.85 9.02 22.78
C LEU A 412 5.49 9.34 23.40
N ARG A 413 4.60 9.85 22.56
CA ARG A 413 3.21 10.16 22.87
C ARG A 413 2.30 9.66 21.77
N LEU A 414 1.10 9.26 22.15
CA LEU A 414 0.00 9.01 21.22
C LEU A 414 -0.82 10.29 21.15
N LEU A 415 -0.97 10.86 19.96
CA LEU A 415 -1.96 11.91 19.73
C LEU A 415 -3.24 11.25 19.24
N VAL A 416 -4.37 11.67 19.79
CA VAL A 416 -5.70 11.21 19.39
C VAL A 416 -6.56 12.42 19.10
N ASP A 417 -7.23 12.37 17.96
CA ASP A 417 -8.02 13.45 17.42
C ASP A 417 -9.39 12.97 16.92
N ASP A 418 -10.33 13.91 16.79
CA ASP A 418 -11.72 13.66 16.42
C ASP A 418 -12.02 13.87 14.92
N ASP A 419 -11.25 14.69 14.20
CA ASP A 419 -11.53 15.08 12.82
C ASP A 419 -10.37 14.87 11.82
N GLY A 420 -9.16 14.57 12.31
CA GLY A 420 -7.97 14.32 11.50
C GLY A 420 -7.08 15.54 11.32
N ASN A 421 -7.41 16.68 11.93
CA ASN A 421 -6.54 17.85 12.02
C ASN A 421 -5.90 17.89 13.41
N PHE A 422 -4.61 17.61 13.50
CA PHE A 422 -3.95 17.42 14.80
C PHE A 422 -3.67 18.70 15.60
N THR A 423 -4.05 19.89 15.10
CA THR A 423 -3.84 21.18 15.79
C THR A 423 -4.49 21.28 17.18
N ASN A 424 -5.51 20.47 17.46
CA ASN A 424 -6.21 20.39 18.75
C ASN A 424 -6.23 18.96 19.34
N ALA A 425 -5.38 18.05 18.83
CA ALA A 425 -5.35 16.67 19.27
C ALA A 425 -5.02 16.54 20.76
N THR A 426 -5.60 15.52 21.40
CA THR A 426 -5.30 15.18 22.79
C THR A 426 -4.06 14.30 22.87
N MET A 427 -3.10 14.69 23.72
CA MET A 427 -1.86 13.96 23.94
C MET A 427 -2.01 12.94 25.08
N TYR A 428 -1.63 11.69 24.83
CA TYR A 428 -1.59 10.62 25.81
C TYR A 428 -0.17 10.07 25.99
N GLY A 429 0.18 9.73 27.23
CA GLY A 429 1.49 9.19 27.61
C GLY A 429 1.38 8.06 28.62
N THR A 430 2.48 7.73 29.30
CA THR A 430 2.50 6.64 30.30
C THR A 430 1.58 6.87 31.49
N ALA A 431 1.40 8.12 31.91
CA ALA A 431 0.45 8.50 32.95
C ALA A 431 -1.02 8.17 32.58
N SER A 432 -1.31 8.01 31.28
CA SER A 432 -2.63 7.63 30.77
C SER A 432 -2.84 6.11 30.71
N GLY A 433 -1.90 5.31 31.22
CA GLY A 433 -1.95 3.84 31.16
C GLY A 433 -1.35 3.23 29.89
N LEU A 434 -0.75 4.05 29.01
CA LEU A 434 -0.06 3.55 27.81
C LEU A 434 1.33 3.01 28.14
N THR A 435 1.75 1.99 27.41
CA THR A 435 3.14 1.54 27.37
C THR A 435 3.75 1.83 26.02
N PHE A 436 4.98 2.34 25.99
CA PHE A 436 5.74 2.55 24.76
C PHE A 436 6.99 1.67 24.80
N THR A 437 7.27 0.96 23.72
CA THR A 437 8.52 0.20 23.55
C THR A 437 9.09 0.44 22.17
N TYR A 438 10.41 0.44 22.03
CA TYR A 438 11.09 0.50 20.74
C TYR A 438 12.07 -0.67 20.61
N VAL A 439 11.73 -1.66 19.77
CA VAL A 439 12.53 -2.88 19.59
C VAL A 439 12.56 -3.24 18.11
N GLY A 440 13.74 -3.48 17.55
CA GLY A 440 13.90 -3.95 16.18
C GLY A 440 13.30 -3.02 15.12
N GLY A 441 13.37 -1.70 15.32
CA GLY A 441 12.81 -0.72 14.38
C GLY A 441 11.32 -0.43 14.56
N VAL A 442 10.64 -1.10 15.51
CA VAL A 442 9.20 -0.98 15.73
C VAL A 442 8.89 -0.28 17.05
N VAL A 443 8.16 0.82 16.98
CA VAL A 443 7.49 1.43 18.12
C VAL A 443 6.20 0.67 18.39
N THR A 444 6.01 0.16 19.60
CA THR A 444 4.74 -0.43 20.03
C THR A 444 4.11 0.43 21.11
N ILE A 445 2.86 0.81 20.88
CA ILE A 445 1.99 1.49 21.83
C ILE A 445 1.00 0.46 22.35
N GLY A 446 1.07 0.13 23.63
CA GLY A 446 0.17 -0.81 24.28
C GLY A 446 -0.80 -0.13 25.24
N GLY A 447 -1.95 -0.75 25.48
CA GLY A 447 -2.93 -0.28 26.45
C GLY A 447 -3.89 0.78 25.93
N ILE A 448 -4.06 0.91 24.61
CA ILE A 448 -5.00 1.87 24.01
C ILE A 448 -6.42 1.44 24.42
N ALA A 449 -7.08 2.29 25.21
CA ALA A 449 -8.34 1.97 25.89
C ALA A 449 -9.52 2.80 25.34
N THR A 450 -10.74 2.45 25.76
CA THR A 450 -11.96 3.16 25.38
C THR A 450 -12.07 4.59 25.91
N SER A 451 -11.27 4.98 26.89
CA SER A 451 -11.13 6.38 27.32
C SER A 451 -10.44 7.26 26.26
N MET A 452 -9.66 6.65 25.36
CA MET A 452 -8.98 7.34 24.25
C MET A 452 -9.77 7.17 22.95
N ILE A 453 -10.27 5.96 22.69
CA ILE A 453 -11.04 5.62 21.49
C ILE A 453 -12.34 4.93 21.92
N PRO A 454 -13.39 5.72 22.22
CA PRO A 454 -14.66 5.20 22.73
C PRO A 454 -15.27 4.11 21.84
N ALA A 455 -16.00 3.18 22.45
CA ALA A 455 -16.77 2.20 21.70
C ALA A 455 -17.80 2.90 20.79
N ASN A 456 -17.94 2.40 19.56
CA ASN A 456 -18.79 2.98 18.51
C ASN A 456 -18.38 4.39 18.10
N SER A 457 -17.08 4.65 18.05
CA SER A 457 -16.51 5.92 17.59
C SER A 457 -15.43 5.71 16.54
N THR A 458 -15.14 6.79 15.82
CA THR A 458 -13.97 6.90 14.97
C THR A 458 -13.06 7.97 15.57
N ARG A 459 -11.77 7.71 15.59
CA ARG A 459 -10.71 8.64 15.99
C ARG A 459 -9.57 8.60 15.00
N TYR A 460 -8.79 9.67 14.97
CA TYR A 460 -7.56 9.75 14.19
C TYR A 460 -6.38 9.76 15.15
N ILE A 461 -5.32 9.05 14.81
CA ILE A 461 -4.14 8.95 15.67
C ILE A 461 -2.85 9.19 14.90
N THR A 462 -1.84 9.67 15.61
CA THR A 462 -0.44 9.68 15.16
C THR A 462 0.50 9.57 16.35
N ILE A 463 1.79 9.44 16.06
CA ILE A 463 2.85 9.34 17.07
C ILE A 463 3.60 10.65 17.13
N ALA A 464 3.82 11.12 18.35
CA ALA A 464 4.60 12.31 18.64
C ALA A 464 5.75 12.01 19.61
N SER A 465 6.70 12.93 19.70
CA SER A 465 7.79 12.94 20.67
C SER A 465 7.81 14.30 21.38
N VAL A 466 8.06 14.29 22.69
CA VAL A 466 8.21 15.51 23.51
C VAL A 466 9.67 15.95 23.67
N ALA A 467 10.62 15.21 23.10
CA ALA A 467 12.04 15.47 23.30
C ALA A 467 12.81 15.51 21.98
N ASN A 468 13.82 16.37 21.94
CA ASN A 468 14.76 16.47 20.81
C ASN A 468 15.75 15.29 20.76
N SER A 469 15.93 14.55 21.86
CA SER A 469 16.77 13.35 21.96
C SER A 469 16.14 12.12 21.32
N SER A 470 14.84 12.20 21.00
CA SER A 470 14.09 11.19 20.28
C SER A 470 13.39 11.84 19.09
N PRO A 471 14.13 12.45 18.15
CA PRO A 471 13.51 13.01 16.97
C PRO A 471 12.93 11.83 16.19
N LEU A 472 11.61 11.85 15.99
CA LEU A 472 11.02 11.04 14.93
C LEU A 472 11.70 11.46 13.63
N PRO A 473 11.99 10.57 12.66
CA PRO A 473 12.81 10.92 11.51
C PRO A 473 12.37 12.26 10.89
N VAL A 474 13.30 13.18 10.67
CA VAL A 474 13.06 14.47 10.02
C VAL A 474 14.14 14.64 8.97
N GLU A 475 13.77 14.75 7.71
CA GLU A 475 14.76 14.78 6.62
C GLU A 475 15.00 16.21 6.15
N LEU A 476 13.95 16.92 5.72
CA LEU A 476 14.01 18.30 5.25
C LEU A 476 13.28 19.23 6.22
N LEU A 477 13.99 20.21 6.78
CA LEU A 477 13.42 21.24 7.66
C LEU A 477 12.81 22.39 6.86
N ALA A 478 13.54 22.89 5.86
CA ALA A 478 13.13 24.00 5.02
C ALA A 478 13.84 23.94 3.67
N PHE A 479 13.18 24.44 2.62
CA PHE A 479 13.73 24.76 1.31
C PHE A 479 13.17 26.12 0.92
N THR A 480 14.02 27.09 0.61
CA THR A 480 13.64 28.46 0.26
C THR A 480 14.38 28.89 -1.00
N ALA A 481 13.72 29.68 -1.84
CA ALA A 481 14.35 30.35 -2.97
C ALA A 481 14.10 31.86 -2.86
N ARG A 482 15.14 32.68 -3.01
CA ARG A 482 15.06 34.14 -2.92
C ARG A 482 15.90 34.82 -4.01
N PRO A 483 15.48 35.97 -4.55
CA PRO A 483 16.34 36.75 -5.44
C PRO A 483 17.65 37.10 -4.74
N SER A 484 18.77 36.91 -5.45
CA SER A 484 20.08 37.42 -5.07
C SER A 484 20.52 38.45 -6.10
N GLY A 485 20.45 39.73 -5.73
CA GLY A 485 20.60 40.83 -6.68
C GLY A 485 19.45 40.89 -7.69
N THR A 486 19.74 41.35 -8.92
CA THR A 486 18.75 41.56 -9.99
C THR A 486 18.70 40.42 -11.02
N SER A 487 19.63 39.47 -10.95
CA SER A 487 19.86 38.49 -12.02
C SER A 487 20.09 37.06 -11.55
N MET A 488 20.10 36.80 -10.24
CA MET A 488 20.32 35.45 -9.70
C MET A 488 19.26 35.08 -8.68
N VAL A 489 19.13 33.79 -8.41
CA VAL A 489 18.30 33.26 -7.33
C VAL A 489 19.15 32.37 -6.44
N GLU A 490 19.14 32.66 -5.15
CA GLU A 490 19.75 31.83 -4.12
C GLU A 490 18.71 30.83 -3.60
N LEU A 491 19.11 29.56 -3.56
CA LEU A 491 18.34 28.47 -3.00
C LEU A 491 19.04 28.02 -1.72
N ASP A 492 18.32 27.99 -0.60
CA ASP A 492 18.84 27.50 0.67
C ASP A 492 17.96 26.37 1.18
N TRP A 493 18.57 25.33 1.75
CA TRP A 493 17.84 24.31 2.48
C TRP A 493 18.59 23.81 3.69
N THR A 494 17.85 23.20 4.60
CA THR A 494 18.42 22.59 5.79
C THR A 494 17.79 21.24 6.01
N THR A 495 18.64 20.22 6.18
CA THR A 495 18.24 18.89 6.63
C THR A 495 18.44 18.78 8.13
N ALA A 496 17.55 18.08 8.82
CA ALA A 496 17.76 17.77 10.25
C ALA A 496 18.63 16.53 10.43
N SER A 497 18.46 15.56 9.53
CA SER A 497 19.21 14.33 9.41
C SER A 497 19.10 13.82 7.97
N GLU A 498 20.07 13.03 7.55
CA GLU A 498 20.11 12.38 6.24
C GLU A 498 20.38 10.90 6.45
N SER A 499 19.78 10.06 5.61
CA SER A 499 19.93 8.61 5.69
C SER A 499 20.16 8.08 4.29
N ASN A 500 21.35 7.57 4.04
CA ASN A 500 21.78 7.13 2.70
C ASN A 500 21.56 8.20 1.62
N ASN A 501 21.61 9.49 1.96
CA ASN A 501 21.42 10.55 0.99
C ASN A 501 22.65 10.62 0.07
N ASP A 502 22.45 10.41 -1.23
CA ASP A 502 23.50 10.50 -2.23
C ASP A 502 23.74 11.96 -2.61
N HIS A 503 22.69 12.63 -3.12
CA HIS A 503 22.77 14.04 -3.52
C HIS A 503 21.40 14.71 -3.58
N PHE A 504 21.42 16.04 -3.64
CA PHE A 504 20.27 16.88 -3.94
C PHE A 504 20.37 17.36 -5.39
N GLU A 505 19.33 17.15 -6.17
CA GLU A 505 19.17 17.66 -7.53
C GLU A 505 18.24 18.90 -7.48
N LEU A 506 18.79 20.08 -7.76
CA LEU A 506 18.03 21.34 -7.80
C LEU A 506 17.40 21.49 -9.17
N GLN A 507 16.11 21.82 -9.20
CA GLN A 507 15.34 21.90 -10.43
C GLN A 507 14.60 23.23 -10.54
N ARG A 508 14.51 23.74 -11.77
CA ARG A 508 13.79 24.97 -12.12
C ARG A 508 12.73 24.71 -13.19
N SER A 509 11.62 25.42 -13.09
CA SER A 509 10.56 25.49 -14.11
C SER A 509 10.16 26.93 -14.39
N ALA A 510 9.86 27.25 -15.65
CA ALA A 510 9.30 28.55 -16.04
C ALA A 510 7.75 28.57 -16.02
N ASN A 511 7.11 27.39 -15.95
CA ASN A 511 5.64 27.24 -16.00
C ASN A 511 5.06 26.51 -14.77
N GLY A 512 5.92 26.06 -13.85
CA GLY A 512 5.53 25.29 -12.66
C GLY A 512 5.14 23.83 -12.96
N ILE A 513 5.30 23.37 -14.20
CA ILE A 513 4.93 22.03 -14.67
C ILE A 513 6.19 21.26 -15.10
N ASP A 514 6.95 21.84 -16.03
CA ASP A 514 8.14 21.22 -16.62
C ASP A 514 9.38 21.66 -15.86
N PHE A 515 9.95 20.77 -15.06
CA PHE A 515 11.14 21.02 -14.24
C PHE A 515 12.38 20.41 -14.87
N PHE A 516 13.44 21.20 -14.95
CA PHE A 516 14.75 20.80 -15.46
C PHE A 516 15.80 20.92 -14.37
N SER A 517 16.75 19.99 -14.33
CA SER A 517 17.89 20.05 -13.40
C SER A 517 18.78 21.26 -13.74
N ILE A 518 19.09 22.07 -12.74
CA ILE A 518 19.99 23.22 -12.83
C ILE A 518 21.30 23.00 -12.07
N GLY A 519 21.37 21.96 -11.24
CA GLY A 519 22.57 21.61 -10.49
C GLY A 519 22.33 20.46 -9.52
N THR A 520 23.43 19.95 -8.98
CA THR A 520 23.47 18.90 -7.97
C THR A 520 24.40 19.29 -6.84
N VAL A 521 24.02 18.98 -5.60
CA VAL A 521 24.84 19.20 -4.41
C VAL A 521 24.92 17.89 -3.65
N ASP A 522 26.13 17.41 -3.36
CA ASP A 522 26.34 16.15 -2.67
C ASP A 522 25.67 16.16 -1.28
N GLY A 523 25.04 15.04 -0.93
CA GLY A 523 24.50 14.80 0.39
C GLY A 523 25.60 14.51 1.40
N ALA A 524 25.26 14.55 2.69
CA ALA A 524 26.14 14.11 3.77
C ALA A 524 26.04 12.58 4.04
N GLY A 525 25.42 11.81 3.14
CA GLY A 525 25.25 10.37 3.29
C GLY A 525 24.26 10.02 4.39
N THR A 526 24.76 9.39 5.45
CA THR A 526 23.97 9.14 6.67
C THR A 526 24.50 10.02 7.79
N THR A 527 23.74 11.05 8.16
CA THR A 527 24.09 11.95 9.25
C THR A 527 22.88 12.27 10.12
N GLN A 528 23.10 12.43 11.42
CA GLN A 528 22.09 12.90 12.37
C GLN A 528 22.29 14.38 12.74
N ALA A 529 23.26 15.05 12.11
CA ALA A 529 23.53 16.46 12.31
C ALA A 529 22.68 17.30 11.35
N THR A 530 22.20 18.43 11.86
CA THR A 530 21.59 19.46 11.02
C THR A 530 22.62 19.98 10.04
N THR A 531 22.30 19.90 8.74
CA THR A 531 23.20 20.33 7.68
C THR A 531 22.49 21.36 6.82
N THR A 532 23.15 22.49 6.59
CA THR A 532 22.65 23.58 5.76
C THR A 532 23.42 23.60 4.46
N TYR A 533 22.68 23.80 3.37
CA TYR A 533 23.19 23.81 2.02
C TYR A 533 22.66 25.04 1.27
N ASP A 534 23.43 25.46 0.27
CA ASP A 534 23.07 26.54 -0.64
C ASP A 534 23.35 26.16 -2.09
N PHE A 535 22.63 26.79 -3.00
CA PHE A 535 22.86 26.71 -4.44
C PHE A 535 22.47 28.04 -5.10
N MET A 536 23.31 28.53 -6.02
CA MET A 536 23.04 29.78 -6.74
C MET A 536 22.65 29.50 -8.20
N ASP A 537 21.41 29.80 -8.57
CA ASP A 537 21.00 29.89 -9.97
C ASP A 537 21.48 31.22 -10.56
N ARG A 538 22.49 31.15 -11.44
CA ARG A 538 23.10 32.31 -12.10
C ARG A 538 22.43 32.71 -13.41
N ALA A 539 21.48 31.94 -13.90
CA ALA A 539 20.79 32.21 -15.16
C ALA A 539 19.28 31.92 -15.08
N PRO A 540 18.57 32.46 -14.07
CA PRO A 540 17.12 32.35 -13.99
C PRO A 540 16.48 33.05 -15.19
N VAL A 541 15.30 32.58 -15.62
CA VAL A 541 14.58 33.23 -16.72
C VAL A 541 13.86 34.48 -16.23
N LEU A 542 13.57 35.42 -17.13
CA LEU A 542 12.76 36.58 -16.78
C LEU A 542 11.32 36.16 -16.44
N GLY A 543 10.73 36.82 -15.45
CA GLY A 543 9.39 36.49 -14.96
C GLY A 543 9.43 35.49 -13.79
N THR A 544 8.37 34.71 -13.61
CA THR A 544 8.26 33.77 -12.49
C THR A 544 9.07 32.50 -12.77
N ASN A 545 9.97 32.18 -11.85
CA ASN A 545 10.73 30.94 -11.81
C ASN A 545 10.21 30.11 -10.63
N TYR A 546 9.98 28.83 -10.86
CA TYR A 546 9.57 27.88 -9.84
C TYR A 546 10.74 26.93 -9.55
N TYR A 547 11.09 26.78 -8.29
CA TYR A 547 12.20 25.93 -7.85
C TYR A 547 11.69 24.81 -6.98
N ARG A 548 12.28 23.62 -7.14
CA ARG A 548 12.14 22.52 -6.20
C ARG A 548 13.45 21.77 -6.10
N MET A 549 13.62 21.07 -5.00
CA MET A 549 14.73 20.16 -4.77
C MET A 549 14.23 18.72 -4.87
N LYS A 550 15.04 17.84 -5.45
CA LYS A 550 14.87 16.40 -5.44
C LYS A 550 16.02 15.79 -4.67
N GLN A 551 15.75 15.24 -3.49
CA GLN A 551 16.73 14.46 -2.75
C GLN A 551 16.77 13.04 -3.29
N VAL A 552 17.96 12.51 -3.57
CA VAL A 552 18.19 11.17 -4.12
C VAL A 552 19.01 10.36 -3.13
N ASP A 553 18.53 9.18 -2.77
CA ASP A 553 19.21 8.25 -1.88
C ASP A 553 20.13 7.30 -2.68
N LEU A 554 21.06 6.62 -2.00
CA LEU A 554 22.05 5.69 -2.59
C LEU A 554 21.41 4.50 -3.33
N ASP A 555 20.15 4.18 -3.03
CA ASP A 555 19.36 3.15 -3.73
C ASP A 555 18.55 3.70 -4.93
N ALA A 556 18.82 4.96 -5.31
CA ALA A 556 18.14 5.73 -6.35
C ALA A 556 16.67 6.05 -6.09
N THR A 557 16.14 5.79 -4.89
CA THR A 557 14.86 6.36 -4.47
C THR A 557 15.00 7.86 -4.27
N PHE A 558 13.92 8.61 -4.42
CA PHE A 558 13.99 10.07 -4.34
C PHE A 558 12.72 10.70 -3.80
N THR A 559 12.87 11.92 -3.28
CA THR A 559 11.73 12.72 -2.83
C THR A 559 11.88 14.20 -3.15
N TYR A 560 10.75 14.87 -3.40
CA TYR A 560 10.73 16.30 -3.73
C TYR A 560 10.42 17.17 -2.51
N SER A 561 10.98 18.38 -2.49
CA SER A 561 10.54 19.49 -1.64
C SER A 561 9.21 20.09 -2.11
N ASN A 562 8.71 21.07 -1.36
CA ASN A 562 7.73 22.03 -1.87
C ASN A 562 8.33 22.85 -3.03
N VAL A 563 7.45 23.47 -3.82
CA VAL A 563 7.83 24.36 -4.92
C VAL A 563 7.83 25.81 -4.42
N GLU A 564 8.97 26.49 -4.57
CA GLU A 564 9.14 27.90 -4.24
C GLU A 564 9.13 28.76 -5.50
N ALA A 565 8.40 29.88 -5.50
CA ALA A 565 8.28 30.77 -6.66
C ALA A 565 9.03 32.08 -6.44
N VAL A 566 9.87 32.46 -7.40
CA VAL A 566 10.65 33.70 -7.39
C VAL A 566 10.44 34.47 -8.68
N VAL A 567 10.10 35.74 -8.59
CA VAL A 567 9.94 36.62 -9.75
C VAL A 567 11.26 37.34 -10.02
N MET A 568 11.81 37.16 -11.22
CA MET A 568 12.96 37.90 -11.71
C MET A 568 12.51 39.03 -12.62
N ASP A 569 12.70 40.26 -12.15
CA ASP A 569 12.36 41.46 -12.92
C ASP A 569 13.38 41.72 -14.04
N ARG A 570 12.91 42.43 -15.07
CA ARG A 570 13.75 42.77 -16.23
C ARG A 570 14.82 43.77 -15.82
N VAL A 571 16.08 43.30 -15.74
CA VAL A 571 17.25 44.19 -15.64
C VAL A 571 17.28 45.12 -16.85
N PRO A 572 17.57 46.42 -16.71
CA PRO A 572 17.82 47.30 -17.84
C PRO A 572 18.90 46.68 -18.74
N GLY A 573 18.61 46.51 -20.03
CA GLY A 573 19.51 45.80 -20.95
C GLY A 573 20.91 46.43 -21.01
N LEU A 574 21.93 45.58 -21.20
CA LEU A 574 23.32 45.98 -21.41
C LEU A 574 23.40 47.14 -22.42
N SER A 575 23.87 48.30 -21.97
CA SER A 575 24.05 49.47 -22.84
C SER A 575 25.45 50.03 -22.71
N LEU A 576 26.02 50.40 -23.86
CA LEU A 576 27.40 50.86 -24.00
C LEU A 576 27.41 52.34 -24.38
N TYR A 577 28.15 53.16 -23.63
CA TYR A 577 28.25 54.58 -23.90
C TYR A 577 29.63 55.16 -23.50
N PRO A 578 30.18 56.13 -24.24
CA PRO A 578 29.73 56.54 -25.56
C PRO A 578 29.92 55.41 -26.58
N ASN A 579 29.06 55.37 -27.60
CA ASN A 579 29.19 54.48 -28.73
C ASN A 579 28.73 55.24 -29.99
N PRO A 580 29.63 55.59 -30.94
CA PRO A 580 31.03 55.17 -31.04
C PRO A 580 31.96 55.66 -29.91
N THR A 581 33.10 54.99 -29.72
CA THR A 581 34.13 55.35 -28.72
C THR A 581 35.55 55.34 -29.30
N GLN A 582 36.46 56.09 -28.67
CA GLN A 582 37.89 56.07 -28.96
C GLN A 582 38.66 55.22 -27.94
N ASP A 583 38.67 55.56 -26.65
CA ASP A 583 39.55 54.87 -25.70
C ASP A 583 38.80 54.09 -24.61
N VAL A 584 37.63 54.57 -24.19
CA VAL A 584 36.91 54.04 -23.03
C VAL A 584 35.44 53.91 -23.33
N VAL A 585 34.83 52.78 -22.95
CA VAL A 585 33.38 52.59 -22.97
C VAL A 585 32.87 52.27 -21.57
N TYR A 586 31.75 52.86 -21.21
CA TYR A 586 31.01 52.56 -19.98
C TYR A 586 29.85 51.62 -20.28
N ILE A 587 29.62 50.70 -19.36
CA ILE A 587 28.53 49.74 -19.39
C ILE A 587 27.50 50.14 -18.33
N SER A 588 26.26 50.37 -18.75
CA SER A 588 25.13 50.42 -17.83
C SER A 588 24.41 49.07 -17.82
N GLY A 589 24.00 48.63 -16.62
CA GLY A 589 23.38 47.32 -16.39
C GLY A 589 24.37 46.18 -16.10
N LEU A 590 25.67 46.46 -15.87
CA LEU A 590 26.63 45.45 -15.43
C LEU A 590 26.63 45.31 -13.90
N GLU A 591 26.26 44.13 -13.41
CA GLU A 591 26.41 43.76 -12.00
C GLU A 591 27.88 43.41 -11.68
N PRO A 592 28.45 43.87 -10.55
CA PRO A 592 29.85 43.63 -10.20
C PRO A 592 30.26 42.14 -10.19
N GLU A 593 29.33 41.26 -9.80
CA GLU A 593 29.56 39.81 -9.71
C GLU A 593 29.66 39.14 -11.10
N LEU A 594 29.08 39.75 -12.13
CA LEU A 594 29.10 39.25 -13.51
C LEU A 594 30.26 39.84 -14.34
N ALA A 595 31.09 40.71 -13.76
CA ALA A 595 32.20 41.37 -14.43
C ALA A 595 33.16 40.40 -15.16
N ASN A 596 33.36 39.19 -14.61
CA ASN A 596 34.27 38.19 -15.18
C ASN A 596 33.68 37.45 -16.40
N GLU A 597 32.35 37.46 -16.57
CA GLU A 597 31.64 36.79 -17.66
C GLU A 597 31.57 37.65 -18.94
N LEU A 598 32.04 38.90 -18.87
CA LEU A 598 32.02 39.82 -19.99
C LEU A 598 33.02 39.42 -21.09
N MET A 599 32.52 39.30 -22.32
CA MET A 599 33.31 38.94 -23.50
C MET A 599 33.15 39.99 -24.61
N ILE A 600 34.22 40.26 -25.37
CA ILE A 600 34.21 41.13 -26.55
C ILE A 600 34.60 40.30 -27.77
N PHE A 601 33.84 40.41 -28.85
CA PHE A 601 34.08 39.75 -30.13
C PHE A 601 34.26 40.79 -31.23
N ASN A 602 35.17 40.55 -32.18
CA ASN A 602 35.28 41.38 -33.39
C ASN A 602 34.20 41.01 -34.42
N ALA A 603 34.17 41.73 -35.54
CA ALA A 603 33.21 41.49 -36.63
C ALA A 603 33.30 40.09 -37.29
N SER A 604 34.42 39.37 -37.15
CA SER A 604 34.56 37.98 -37.61
C SER A 604 34.13 36.94 -36.56
N GLY A 605 33.61 37.37 -35.42
CA GLY A 605 33.15 36.49 -34.33
C GLY A 605 34.30 35.93 -33.48
N GLN A 606 35.52 36.43 -33.63
CA GLN A 606 36.65 36.02 -32.80
C GLN A 606 36.64 36.81 -31.50
N GLN A 607 36.80 36.11 -30.36
CA GLN A 607 36.94 36.75 -29.07
C GLN A 607 38.24 37.55 -29.01
N VAL A 608 38.15 38.81 -28.60
CA VAL A 608 39.28 39.73 -28.50
C VAL A 608 39.59 40.00 -27.03
N PRO A 609 40.84 39.77 -26.58
CA PRO A 609 41.25 40.15 -25.24
C PRO A 609 41.26 41.67 -25.10
N PHE A 610 40.89 42.16 -23.92
CA PHE A 610 40.89 43.59 -23.60
C PHE A 610 41.38 43.80 -22.16
N PRO A 611 41.99 44.96 -21.84
CA PRO A 611 42.37 45.30 -20.47
C PRO A 611 41.15 45.32 -19.55
N ARG A 612 41.20 44.57 -18.45
CA ARG A 612 40.06 44.43 -17.52
C ARG A 612 40.04 45.45 -16.38
N GLU A 613 40.60 46.63 -16.59
CA GLU A 613 40.72 47.65 -15.55
C GLU A 613 39.37 48.30 -15.23
N SER A 614 38.97 48.27 -13.96
CA SER A 614 37.74 48.91 -13.44
C SER A 614 36.43 48.39 -14.07
N ILE A 615 36.38 47.15 -14.55
CA ILE A 615 35.14 46.51 -15.07
C ILE A 615 34.05 46.48 -14.00
N SER A 616 34.38 46.24 -12.73
CA SER A 616 33.41 46.26 -11.63
C SER A 616 32.75 47.64 -11.42
N ALA A 617 33.35 48.71 -11.93
CA ALA A 617 32.78 50.06 -11.99
C ALA A 617 32.12 50.36 -13.34
N GLY A 618 31.87 49.34 -14.17
CA GLY A 618 31.27 49.48 -15.49
C GLY A 618 32.18 50.12 -16.54
N ARG A 619 33.50 50.19 -16.33
CA ARG A 619 34.45 50.82 -17.26
C ARG A 619 35.25 49.78 -18.03
N ILE A 620 35.34 49.91 -19.34
CA ILE A 620 36.23 49.11 -20.19
C ILE A 620 37.19 50.03 -20.95
N ASP A 621 38.49 49.73 -20.87
CA ASP A 621 39.50 50.33 -21.75
C ASP A 621 39.58 49.56 -23.07
N VAL A 622 39.31 50.24 -24.18
CA VAL A 622 39.33 49.71 -25.54
C VAL A 622 40.37 50.40 -26.42
N SER A 623 41.26 51.20 -25.84
CA SER A 623 42.31 51.95 -26.56
C SER A 623 43.23 51.05 -27.37
N THR A 624 43.43 49.81 -26.92
CA THR A 624 44.27 48.80 -27.58
C THR A 624 43.56 48.04 -28.70
N LEU A 625 42.24 48.19 -28.84
CA LEU A 625 41.46 47.51 -29.87
C LEU A 625 41.59 48.25 -31.22
N PRO A 626 41.79 47.53 -32.35
CA PRO A 626 41.74 48.13 -33.67
C PRO A 626 40.38 48.78 -33.96
N ARG A 627 40.36 49.79 -34.84
CA ARG A 627 39.13 50.41 -35.34
C ARG A 627 38.21 49.35 -35.97
N GLY A 628 36.92 49.37 -35.62
CA GLY A 628 35.96 48.42 -36.14
C GLY A 628 34.72 48.21 -35.28
N LEU A 629 33.86 47.30 -35.74
CA LEU A 629 32.66 46.87 -35.03
C LEU A 629 32.98 45.67 -34.12
N TYR A 630 32.50 45.75 -32.89
CA TYR A 630 32.62 44.71 -31.88
C TYR A 630 31.25 44.37 -31.29
N ILE A 631 31.11 43.14 -30.81
CA ILE A 631 29.96 42.68 -30.03
C ILE A 631 30.45 42.42 -28.61
N VAL A 632 29.85 43.11 -27.64
CA VAL A 632 30.03 42.84 -26.21
C VAL A 632 28.92 41.92 -25.77
N ARG A 633 29.27 40.80 -25.15
CA ARG A 633 28.33 39.78 -24.67
C ARG A 633 28.49 39.60 -23.17
N LEU A 634 27.36 39.53 -22.48
CA LEU A 634 27.25 39.18 -21.06
C LEU A 634 26.14 38.14 -20.93
N LEU A 635 26.51 36.87 -20.70
CA LEU A 635 25.56 35.74 -20.74
C LEU A 635 24.77 35.73 -22.06
N GLU A 636 23.43 35.90 -21.99
CA GLU A 636 22.51 35.98 -23.13
C GLU A 636 22.34 37.41 -23.69
N GLN A 637 22.85 38.43 -23.01
CA GLN A 637 22.75 39.82 -23.45
C GLN A 637 23.88 40.18 -24.42
N VAL A 638 23.54 40.97 -25.45
CA VAL A 638 24.50 41.46 -26.44
C VAL A 638 24.32 42.96 -26.68
N ALA A 639 25.44 43.67 -26.82
CA ALA A 639 25.48 45.08 -27.21
C ALA A 639 26.54 45.28 -28.29
N SER A 640 26.27 46.15 -29.27
CA SER A 640 27.24 46.51 -30.31
C SER A 640 28.11 47.67 -29.84
N LEU A 641 29.39 47.65 -30.22
CA LEU A 641 30.38 48.69 -29.94
C LEU A 641 31.10 49.08 -31.22
N VAL A 642 31.16 50.37 -31.53
CA VAL A 642 31.91 50.93 -32.66
C VAL A 642 33.14 51.64 -32.11
N LYS A 643 34.33 51.13 -32.48
CA LYS A 643 35.64 51.71 -32.13
C LYS A 643 36.15 52.57 -33.28
N GLU A 644 36.39 53.85 -32.99
CA GLU A 644 36.95 54.85 -33.92
C GLU A 644 38.45 55.07 -33.79
#